data_AF-A0A2E4WQL0-F1
#
_entry.id   AF-A0A2E4WQL0-F1
#
_cell.length_a   1.000
_cell.length_b   1.000
_cell.length_c   1.000
_cell.angle_alpha   90.00
_cell.angle_beta   90.00
_cell.angle_gamma   90.00
#
_symmetry.space_group_name_H-M   'P 1'
#
loop_
_entity.id
_entity.type
_entity.pdbx_description
1 polymer ?
#
loop_
_entity_poly.entity_id
_entity_poly.type
_entity_poly.pdbx_seq_one_letter_code
_entity_poly.pdbx_strand_id
1 'polypeptide(L)'
;TALEYIRAERNNEGHPHQLGLQSFSIGMWVGGGVSPNDFANGRPVRLAEHIGELRQSTTTAAQGQYLDVSREFKAVEVLTGGHALSVTRAKKASEPAQLINCPCCQSWLSFPRGSEDYQPSTHATVNWVVETTADPEEVVEWLIEQPNNAVMNGTATIHEGQFATLSLELNHADGISEATIESIASEVRQGVSTWGESFEFMAARPSRPGYFLRYTLEPNGRRRYYDFEIRCPSPICKLNNIQWSASLPSGSAVNRSIQREASESITSCPVEVLPEWCVGTSAPNVARGIPIPAYTCDYQVYGKLPSMLITTVDKFARMPFEPKSGQLFGNVTHHHETQGFMREHSGGDGQIARRRARTCPVPNGLTSPELVIQDELHLIEGPLGSMVGFYETVVEALMREGREQQAPKYIASTATIRAAEGQVKSLFGRDMHLFPPKGPTWKDRGLIREVDGEIPSSMGNKPGRLYLGFCPIGISGLGVQRDVYASLLHHGQSLAGDRYWSLVGYFNAVKELAAVRALVDQDVEGALNRMAQEEGKDVRNLALVELSGRMDSSELPILLNQLEYAKRGKAGCVDVLLTTSMFGTGVDITRLNVMLVGGQPKTTAQYIQATGRVGRKHGALVGVYLRGARPRDLDHYERFLSYHLQIHRYVEPVTVRPYSMAVLERAGGPLSVAWLRNSRMATTHPWASNDAASHHVEGQPRPTEFDHFQQLIQQRNHAQPPERRIDPAPPNAIESLLDQGWEAWGQITQAAMNDDEADMQWKNHHTTQIGGNPPPTTTYVVLGDERHVKHPDQHQAAYSPSYATPNSLRTVDSTTGVEVRRND
;
A
#
# COMPACT_ATOMS: atom_id res chain seq x y z
N THR A 1 13.37 -0.65 11.36
CA THR A 1 14.60 0.15 11.56
C THR A 1 15.07 0.20 13.00
N ALA A 2 14.25 0.66 13.96
CA ALA A 2 14.68 0.71 15.36
C ALA A 2 15.08 -0.67 15.93
N LEU A 3 14.29 -1.72 15.66
CA LEU A 3 14.62 -3.09 16.09
C LEU A 3 15.96 -3.59 15.52
N GLU A 4 16.21 -3.34 14.24
CA GLU A 4 17.47 -3.73 13.59
C GLU A 4 18.66 -2.91 14.12
N TYR A 5 18.46 -1.63 14.40
CA TYR A 5 19.48 -0.78 15.04
C TYR A 5 19.85 -1.33 16.43
N ILE A 6 18.85 -1.60 17.28
CA ILE A 6 19.08 -2.16 18.62
C ILE A 6 19.75 -3.54 18.52
N ARG A 7 19.34 -4.38 17.58
CA ARG A 7 19.96 -5.69 17.33
C ARG A 7 21.44 -5.54 16.93
N ALA A 8 21.75 -4.65 15.99
CA ALA A 8 23.12 -4.41 15.54
C ALA A 8 24.00 -3.85 16.68
N GLU A 9 23.47 -2.92 17.48
CA GLU A 9 24.14 -2.38 18.65
C GLU A 9 24.46 -3.48 19.68
N ARG A 10 23.48 -4.32 20.03
CA ARG A 10 23.68 -5.47 20.94
C ARG A 10 24.68 -6.49 20.41
N ASN A 11 24.70 -6.73 19.10
CA ASN A 11 25.68 -7.62 18.49
C ASN A 11 27.10 -7.06 18.64
N ASN A 12 27.29 -5.76 18.43
CA ASN A 12 28.57 -5.08 18.59
C ASN A 12 29.04 -5.01 20.06
N GLU A 13 28.09 -4.95 21.01
CA GLU A 13 28.36 -5.04 22.45
C GLU A 13 28.76 -6.46 22.91
N GLY A 14 28.77 -7.46 22.02
CA GLY A 14 29.10 -8.85 22.37
C GLY A 14 27.92 -9.66 22.92
N HIS A 15 26.68 -9.22 22.67
CA HIS A 15 25.45 -9.90 23.11
C HIS A 15 24.58 -10.41 21.94
N PRO A 16 25.11 -11.22 21.00
CA PRO A 16 24.45 -11.52 19.72
C PRO A 16 23.17 -12.36 19.80
N HIS A 17 22.87 -12.94 20.96
CA HIS A 17 21.73 -13.85 21.13
C HIS A 17 20.49 -13.20 21.75
N GLN A 18 20.57 -11.96 22.25
CA GLN A 18 19.45 -11.34 22.94
C GLN A 18 18.25 -11.04 22.02
N LEU A 19 18.51 -10.67 20.76
CA LEU A 19 17.48 -10.32 19.78
C LEU A 19 17.53 -11.19 18.51
N GLY A 20 18.28 -12.30 18.57
CA GLY A 20 18.46 -13.23 17.45
C GLY A 20 19.54 -12.81 16.46
N LEU A 21 19.99 -13.80 15.67
CA LEU A 21 21.08 -13.65 14.69
C LEU A 21 20.60 -13.11 13.33
N GLN A 22 19.32 -13.26 13.01
CA GLN A 22 18.72 -12.81 11.75
C GLN A 22 18.37 -11.31 11.81
N SER A 23 18.50 -10.63 10.67
CA SER A 23 18.09 -9.22 10.56
C SER A 23 16.58 -9.08 10.60
N PHE A 24 16.11 -7.98 11.22
CA PHE A 24 14.70 -7.64 11.21
C PHE A 24 14.36 -6.83 9.96
N SER A 25 13.39 -7.29 9.17
CA SER A 25 12.91 -6.58 7.99
C SER A 25 11.39 -6.49 7.93
N ILE A 26 10.91 -5.44 7.27
CA ILE A 26 9.49 -5.19 7.05
C ILE A 26 9.20 -5.13 5.54
N GLY A 27 8.14 -5.80 5.10
CA GLY A 27 7.67 -5.72 3.72
C GLY A 27 6.26 -5.17 3.61
N MET A 28 6.02 -4.38 2.58
CA MET A 28 4.72 -3.85 2.22
C MET A 28 4.14 -4.66 1.06
N TRP A 29 3.04 -5.37 1.32
CA TRP A 29 2.30 -6.16 0.35
C TRP A 29 0.86 -5.68 0.29
N VAL A 30 0.65 -4.56 -0.42
CA VAL A 30 -0.58 -3.75 -0.34
C VAL A 30 -1.23 -3.64 -1.72
N GLY A 31 -2.53 -3.94 -1.80
CA GLY A 31 -3.33 -3.97 -3.03
C GLY A 31 -3.60 -2.58 -3.62
N GLY A 32 -4.40 -2.53 -4.69
CA GLY A 32 -4.89 -1.27 -5.25
C GLY A 32 -3.85 -0.37 -5.96
N GLY A 33 -2.72 -0.94 -6.39
CA GLY A 33 -1.66 -0.18 -7.07
C GLY A 33 -0.75 0.63 -6.13
N VAL A 34 -0.75 0.33 -4.83
CA VAL A 34 0.15 0.99 -3.86
C VAL A 34 1.57 0.43 -3.96
N SER A 35 1.74 -0.90 -3.89
CA SER A 35 3.05 -1.53 -4.12
C SER A 35 3.22 -1.95 -5.58
N PRO A 36 4.37 -1.67 -6.22
CA PRO A 36 4.69 -2.22 -7.53
C PRO A 36 4.83 -3.75 -7.48
N ASN A 37 4.23 -4.44 -8.46
CA ASN A 37 4.30 -5.91 -8.54
C ASN A 37 5.71 -6.40 -8.96
N ASP A 38 6.29 -5.79 -9.99
CA ASP A 38 7.56 -6.20 -10.58
C ASP A 38 8.66 -5.13 -10.51
N PHE A 39 9.91 -5.60 -10.44
CA PHE A 39 11.10 -4.72 -10.41
C PHE A 39 11.62 -4.34 -11.81
N ALA A 40 11.93 -5.31 -12.69
CA ALA A 40 12.47 -5.07 -14.04
C ALA A 40 12.20 -6.23 -15.03
N ASN A 41 11.63 -5.97 -16.23
CA ASN A 41 11.63 -6.98 -17.32
C ASN A 41 12.98 -6.95 -17.99
N GLY A 42 13.92 -7.79 -17.54
CA GLY A 42 14.90 -8.51 -18.37
C GLY A 42 15.84 -7.74 -19.33
N ARG A 43 15.63 -6.45 -19.59
CA ARG A 43 16.39 -5.61 -20.51
C ARG A 43 17.08 -4.52 -19.70
N PRO A 44 18.38 -4.27 -19.92
CA PRO A 44 19.09 -3.17 -19.27
C PRO A 44 18.34 -1.86 -19.58
N VAL A 45 17.85 -1.19 -18.53
CA VAL A 45 17.23 0.12 -18.67
C VAL A 45 18.33 1.08 -19.10
N ARG A 46 18.31 1.48 -20.37
CA ARG A 46 19.19 2.53 -20.89
C ARG A 46 18.75 3.86 -20.27
N LEU A 47 19.33 4.23 -19.14
CA LEU A 47 19.02 5.50 -18.48
C LEU A 47 19.19 6.69 -19.45
N ALA A 48 20.26 6.69 -20.27
CA ALA A 48 20.57 7.77 -21.20
C ALA A 48 19.72 7.80 -22.48
N GLU A 49 19.39 6.65 -23.08
CA GLU A 49 18.60 6.62 -24.31
C GLU A 49 17.09 6.69 -24.04
N HIS A 50 16.59 6.15 -22.91
CA HIS A 50 15.17 6.21 -22.60
C HIS A 50 14.73 7.59 -22.09
N ILE A 51 15.62 8.31 -21.39
CA ILE A 51 15.43 9.75 -21.10
C ILE A 51 15.51 10.56 -22.40
N GLY A 52 16.35 10.17 -23.36
CA GLY A 52 16.41 10.75 -24.70
C GLY A 52 15.12 10.55 -25.51
N GLU A 53 14.55 9.34 -25.51
CA GLU A 53 13.27 9.02 -26.15
C GLU A 53 12.08 9.71 -25.47
N LEU A 54 12.09 9.82 -24.13
CA LEU A 54 11.09 10.58 -23.36
C LEU A 54 11.20 12.10 -23.60
N ARG A 55 12.42 12.63 -23.79
CA ARG A 55 12.66 14.06 -24.08
C ARG A 55 12.39 14.41 -25.54
N GLN A 56 12.83 13.61 -26.52
CA GLN A 56 12.56 13.81 -27.95
C GLN A 56 11.07 13.71 -28.29
N SER A 57 10.28 13.10 -27.41
CA SER A 57 8.82 13.10 -27.52
C SER A 57 8.19 14.48 -27.30
N THR A 58 8.87 15.50 -26.78
CA THR A 58 8.22 16.79 -26.46
C THR A 58 8.15 17.82 -27.59
N THR A 59 8.76 17.59 -28.77
CA THR A 59 8.95 18.65 -29.79
C THR A 59 8.21 18.50 -31.12
N THR A 60 7.24 17.60 -31.27
CA THR A 60 6.37 17.64 -32.47
C THR A 60 4.90 17.36 -32.13
N ALA A 61 4.04 18.26 -32.62
CA ALA A 61 2.58 18.29 -32.46
C ALA A 61 1.82 17.11 -33.09
N ALA A 62 2.46 15.95 -33.30
CA ALA A 62 1.90 14.75 -33.92
C ALA A 62 1.73 13.57 -32.94
N GLN A 63 1.58 13.85 -31.64
CA GLN A 63 1.59 12.83 -30.58
C GLN A 63 0.23 12.57 -29.93
N GLY A 64 -0.68 11.98 -30.69
CA GLY A 64 -1.89 11.35 -30.15
C GLY A 64 -1.90 9.83 -30.22
N GLN A 65 -0.99 9.18 -30.95
CA GLN A 65 -1.31 7.86 -31.52
C GLN A 65 -0.42 6.65 -31.21
N TYR A 66 0.75 6.75 -30.56
CA TYR A 66 1.61 5.54 -30.48
C TYR A 66 2.43 5.35 -29.19
N LEU A 67 1.89 5.68 -28.00
CA LEU A 67 2.43 5.13 -26.74
C LEU A 67 1.29 4.66 -25.84
N ASP A 68 1.10 3.33 -25.88
CA ASP A 68 0.08 2.55 -25.19
C ASP A 68 -0.15 2.97 -23.73
N VAL A 69 -1.38 3.39 -23.41
CA VAL A 69 -1.80 3.90 -22.09
C VAL A 69 -2.09 2.73 -21.10
N SER A 70 -1.83 1.49 -21.52
CA SER A 70 -2.18 0.25 -20.81
C SER A 70 -1.02 -0.48 -20.11
N ARG A 71 0.26 -0.11 -20.36
CA ARG A 71 1.41 -0.79 -19.74
C ARG A 71 1.60 -0.39 -18.27
N GLU A 72 1.64 -1.37 -17.37
CA GLU A 72 2.07 -1.15 -15.98
C GLU A 72 3.56 -0.79 -15.92
N PHE A 73 3.88 0.28 -15.17
CA PHE A 73 5.25 0.71 -14.95
C PHE A 73 5.91 -0.16 -13.89
N LYS A 74 7.18 -0.49 -14.11
CA LYS A 74 7.96 -1.26 -13.14
C LYS A 74 8.60 -0.36 -12.10
N ALA A 75 8.94 -0.93 -10.94
CA ALA A 75 9.57 -0.17 -9.87
C ALA A 75 10.81 0.60 -10.34
N VAL A 76 11.71 -0.02 -11.12
CA VAL A 76 12.93 0.67 -11.60
C VAL A 76 12.60 1.83 -12.55
N GLU A 77 11.56 1.68 -13.38
CA GLU A 77 11.14 2.69 -14.35
C GLU A 77 10.55 3.91 -13.62
N VAL A 78 9.77 3.68 -12.57
CA VAL A 78 9.22 4.76 -11.73
C VAL A 78 10.31 5.42 -10.87
N LEU A 79 11.21 4.63 -10.26
CA LEU A 79 12.31 5.15 -9.44
C LEU A 79 13.28 6.02 -10.24
N THR A 80 13.50 5.72 -11.52
CA THR A 80 14.48 6.43 -12.35
C THR A 80 13.87 7.51 -13.25
N GLY A 81 12.67 7.27 -13.80
CA GLY A 81 12.03 8.13 -14.81
C GLY A 81 10.83 8.94 -14.32
N GLY A 82 10.47 8.88 -13.03
CA GLY A 82 9.18 9.38 -12.52
C GLY A 82 8.81 10.83 -12.87
N HIS A 83 9.75 11.78 -12.93
CA HIS A 83 9.45 13.18 -13.29
C HIS A 83 9.13 13.37 -14.78
N ALA A 84 9.54 12.43 -15.63
CA ALA A 84 9.25 12.44 -17.07
C ALA A 84 7.89 11.78 -17.40
N LEU A 85 7.16 11.27 -16.40
CA LEU A 85 5.83 10.70 -16.58
C LEU A 85 4.79 11.83 -16.66
N SER A 86 3.85 11.73 -17.62
CA SER A 86 2.69 12.62 -17.64
C SER A 86 1.79 12.42 -16.41
N VAL A 87 1.04 13.45 -16.00
CA VAL A 87 0.14 13.40 -14.83
C VAL A 87 -0.79 12.19 -14.84
N THR A 88 -1.36 11.85 -16.00
CA THR A 88 -2.26 10.69 -16.16
C THR A 88 -1.53 9.36 -15.99
N ARG A 89 -0.26 9.27 -16.40
CA ARG A 89 0.58 8.07 -16.23
C ARG A 89 1.10 7.94 -14.80
N ALA A 90 1.49 9.05 -14.21
CA ALA A 90 1.91 9.15 -12.81
C ALA A 90 0.82 8.63 -11.85
N LYS A 91 -0.46 8.98 -12.09
CA LYS A 91 -1.60 8.48 -11.30
C LYS A 91 -1.86 6.98 -11.43
N LYS A 92 -1.36 6.33 -12.49
CA LYS A 92 -1.50 4.88 -12.73
C LYS A 92 -0.29 4.08 -12.26
N ALA A 93 0.86 4.71 -12.08
CA ALA A 93 2.10 4.04 -11.69
C ALA A 93 2.17 3.87 -10.17
N SER A 94 2.27 2.62 -9.69
CA SER A 94 2.55 2.35 -8.27
C SER A 94 3.87 2.98 -7.87
N GLU A 95 3.90 3.73 -6.77
CA GLU A 95 5.10 4.44 -6.32
C GLU A 95 5.98 3.53 -5.45
N PRO A 96 7.14 3.04 -5.90
CA PRO A 96 8.08 2.27 -5.08
C PRO A 96 8.66 3.05 -3.89
N ALA A 97 8.77 4.38 -3.99
CA ALA A 97 9.39 5.18 -2.94
C ALA A 97 8.41 5.62 -1.83
N GLN A 98 7.86 4.64 -1.13
CA GLN A 98 6.87 4.83 -0.07
C GLN A 98 7.44 5.48 1.21
N LEU A 99 8.78 5.49 1.40
CA LEU A 99 9.42 6.11 2.57
C LEU A 99 9.89 7.53 2.19
N ILE A 100 9.14 8.53 2.64
CA ILE A 100 9.42 9.95 2.41
C ILE A 100 10.58 10.43 3.30
N ASN A 101 10.53 10.13 4.61
CA ASN A 101 11.52 10.55 5.59
C ASN A 101 12.22 9.35 6.24
N CYS A 102 13.47 9.55 6.67
CA CYS A 102 14.21 8.58 7.44
C CYS A 102 13.52 8.35 8.79
N PRO A 103 13.17 7.10 9.17
CA PRO A 103 12.53 6.83 10.45
C PRO A 103 13.44 7.08 11.67
N CYS A 104 14.75 7.31 11.46
CA CYS A 104 15.71 7.58 12.52
C CYS A 104 15.98 9.08 12.72
N CYS A 105 16.33 9.82 11.67
CA CYS A 105 16.71 11.24 11.76
C CYS A 105 15.74 12.20 11.06
N GLN A 106 14.65 11.70 10.47
CA GLN A 106 13.66 12.47 9.69
C GLN A 106 14.19 13.18 8.42
N SER A 107 15.46 12.97 8.04
CA SER A 107 16.01 13.43 6.75
C SER A 107 15.17 12.93 5.57
N TRP A 108 15.01 13.75 4.54
CA TRP A 108 14.34 13.38 3.30
C TRP A 108 15.05 12.19 2.62
N LEU A 109 14.29 11.16 2.30
CA LEU A 109 14.69 10.01 1.47
C LEU A 109 14.05 10.07 0.09
N SER A 110 12.90 10.74 -0.01
CA SER A 110 12.10 10.89 -1.22
C SER A 110 11.29 12.18 -1.14
N PHE A 111 11.36 13.01 -2.19
CA PHE A 111 10.54 14.21 -2.31
C PHE A 111 9.23 13.89 -3.07
N PRO A 112 8.08 14.43 -2.61
CA PRO A 112 6.79 14.24 -3.27
C PRO A 112 6.70 15.04 -4.58
N ARG A 113 5.83 14.58 -5.50
CA ARG A 113 5.59 15.26 -6.79
C ARG A 113 4.90 16.62 -6.65
N GLY A 114 4.04 16.75 -5.64
CA GLY A 114 3.14 17.90 -5.44
C GLY A 114 1.84 17.78 -6.26
N SER A 115 0.73 18.26 -5.70
CA SER A 115 -0.58 18.45 -6.35
C SER A 115 -1.12 19.87 -6.10
N GLU A 116 -2.25 20.20 -6.75
CA GLU A 116 -2.96 21.47 -6.55
C GLU A 116 -3.37 21.73 -5.09
N ASP A 117 -3.64 20.67 -4.31
CA ASP A 117 -4.03 20.78 -2.90
C ASP A 117 -2.82 20.69 -1.93
N TYR A 118 -1.59 20.49 -2.45
CA TYR A 118 -0.36 20.41 -1.67
C TYR A 118 0.32 21.78 -1.57
N GLN A 119 0.55 22.27 -0.33
CA GLN A 119 1.43 23.41 -0.08
C GLN A 119 2.82 22.89 0.31
N PRO A 120 3.83 22.95 -0.58
CA PRO A 120 5.17 22.47 -0.27
C PRO A 120 5.84 23.33 0.80
N SER A 121 6.73 22.71 1.59
CA SER A 121 7.60 23.49 2.46
C SER A 121 8.54 24.35 1.61
N THR A 122 8.70 25.61 1.99
CA THR A 122 9.68 26.51 1.34
C THR A 122 11.10 26.16 1.72
N HIS A 123 11.30 25.48 2.85
CA HIS A 123 12.61 25.08 3.37
C HIS A 123 12.74 23.56 3.43
N ALA A 124 13.89 23.01 3.00
CA ALA A 124 14.23 21.60 3.15
C ALA A 124 15.74 21.36 3.07
N THR A 125 16.24 20.34 3.78
CA THR A 125 17.63 19.89 3.64
C THR A 125 17.69 18.65 2.76
N VAL A 126 18.47 18.70 1.68
CA VAL A 126 18.75 17.55 0.80
C VAL A 126 20.16 17.02 1.08
N ASN A 127 20.30 15.69 1.08
CA ASN A 127 21.60 15.03 1.26
C ASN A 127 21.83 14.12 0.06
N TRP A 128 22.83 14.43 -0.78
CA TRP A 128 23.14 13.68 -1.99
C TRP A 128 24.45 12.91 -1.85
N VAL A 129 24.40 11.59 -2.06
CA VAL A 129 25.61 10.78 -2.20
C VAL A 129 26.06 10.83 -3.65
N VAL A 130 27.31 11.24 -3.87
CA VAL A 130 27.89 11.49 -5.19
C VAL A 130 29.22 10.77 -5.35
N GLU A 131 29.54 10.41 -6.59
CA GLU A 131 30.88 10.01 -7.03
C GLU A 131 31.47 11.17 -7.83
N THR A 132 32.62 11.70 -7.42
CA THR A 132 33.24 12.84 -8.10
C THR A 132 34.76 12.86 -7.97
N THR A 133 35.42 13.36 -9.01
CA THR A 133 36.86 13.69 -9.00
C THR A 133 37.14 15.14 -8.58
N ALA A 134 36.13 16.02 -8.62
CA ALA A 134 36.22 17.39 -8.12
C ALA A 134 36.27 17.41 -6.58
N ASP A 135 36.82 18.47 -6.00
CA ASP A 135 36.76 18.68 -4.56
C ASP A 135 35.29 18.91 -4.14
N PRO A 136 34.69 18.04 -3.30
CA PRO A 136 33.32 18.20 -2.85
C PRO A 136 33.04 19.51 -2.12
N GLU A 137 34.05 20.10 -1.44
CA GLU A 137 33.91 21.39 -0.76
C GLU A 137 33.78 22.53 -1.78
N GLU A 138 34.63 22.54 -2.82
CA GLU A 138 34.55 23.52 -3.92
C GLU A 138 33.20 23.44 -4.67
N VAL A 139 32.65 22.23 -4.84
CA VAL A 139 31.31 22.05 -5.44
C VAL A 139 30.23 22.72 -4.58
N VAL A 140 30.30 22.59 -3.26
CA VAL A 140 29.32 23.21 -2.34
C VAL A 140 29.47 24.74 -2.34
N GLU A 141 30.69 25.25 -2.28
CA GLU A 141 30.95 26.69 -2.33
C GLU A 141 30.42 27.30 -3.63
N TRP A 142 30.73 26.68 -4.77
CA TRP A 142 30.21 27.11 -6.07
C TRP A 142 28.69 27.13 -6.12
N LEU A 143 28.01 26.14 -5.53
CA LEU A 143 26.55 26.07 -5.49
C LEU A 143 25.92 27.21 -4.69
N ILE A 144 26.56 27.63 -3.60
CA ILE A 144 26.11 28.74 -2.74
C ILE A 144 26.28 30.08 -3.45
N GLU A 145 27.33 30.24 -4.26
CA GLU A 145 27.62 31.50 -4.97
C GLU A 145 26.72 31.76 -6.18
N GLN A 146 25.97 30.75 -6.67
CA GLN A 146 25.09 30.94 -7.82
C GLN A 146 23.84 31.76 -7.48
N PRO A 147 23.59 32.89 -8.16
CA PRO A 147 22.51 33.83 -7.82
C PRO A 147 21.09 33.28 -8.04
N ASN A 148 20.95 32.16 -8.74
CA ASN A 148 19.67 31.50 -9.04
C ASN A 148 19.41 30.24 -8.21
N ASN A 149 20.36 29.81 -7.38
CA ASN A 149 20.20 28.57 -6.63
C ASN A 149 19.33 28.81 -5.39
N ALA A 150 18.35 27.94 -5.20
CA ALA A 150 17.60 27.83 -3.95
C ALA A 150 18.49 27.39 -2.76
N VAL A 151 19.82 27.31 -2.90
CA VAL A 151 20.75 26.78 -1.90
C VAL A 151 21.23 27.91 -1.00
N MET A 152 20.87 27.84 0.29
CA MET A 152 21.24 28.85 1.28
C MET A 152 22.58 28.55 1.95
N ASN A 153 22.87 27.28 2.18
CA ASN A 153 24.05 26.80 2.88
C ASN A 153 24.31 25.33 2.50
N GLY A 154 25.52 24.84 2.74
CA GLY A 154 25.83 23.45 2.52
C GLY A 154 27.13 23.00 3.18
N THR A 155 27.28 21.69 3.28
CA THR A 155 28.50 21.04 3.77
C THR A 155 28.77 19.77 2.98
N ALA A 156 30.03 19.46 2.73
CA ALA A 156 30.44 18.17 2.17
C ALA A 156 30.96 17.24 3.28
N THR A 157 30.68 15.94 3.17
CA THR A 157 31.31 14.91 3.98
C THR A 157 31.96 13.90 3.05
N ILE A 158 33.29 13.83 3.09
CA ILE A 158 34.10 12.95 2.24
C ILE A 158 34.03 11.52 2.80
N HIS A 159 33.78 10.54 1.93
CA HIS A 159 33.85 9.11 2.24
C HIS A 159 35.06 8.50 1.54
N GLU A 160 35.33 7.22 1.78
CA GLU A 160 36.45 6.54 1.11
C GLU A 160 36.24 6.43 -0.40
N GLY A 161 37.33 6.51 -1.17
CA GLY A 161 37.30 6.51 -2.63
C GLY A 161 36.99 7.90 -3.20
N GLN A 162 36.26 7.93 -4.32
CA GLN A 162 35.76 9.17 -4.95
C GLN A 162 34.34 9.52 -4.51
N PHE A 163 33.91 9.03 -3.34
CA PHE A 163 32.54 9.19 -2.87
C PHE A 163 32.44 10.29 -1.81
N ALA A 164 31.41 11.13 -1.91
CA ALA A 164 31.11 12.18 -0.94
C ALA A 164 29.60 12.30 -0.69
N THR A 165 29.22 12.94 0.41
CA THR A 165 27.85 13.37 0.65
C THR A 165 27.77 14.89 0.71
N LEU A 166 27.00 15.47 -0.19
CA LEU A 166 26.69 16.90 -0.21
C LEU A 166 25.39 17.12 0.55
N SER A 167 25.44 17.89 1.64
CA SER A 167 24.27 18.25 2.43
C SER A 167 23.95 19.72 2.18
N LEU A 168 22.81 20.01 1.56
CA LEU A 168 22.44 21.36 1.11
C LEU A 168 21.13 21.80 1.79
N GLU A 169 21.11 23.01 2.32
CA GLU A 169 19.93 23.67 2.84
C GLU A 169 19.27 24.48 1.73
N LEU A 170 18.03 24.13 1.40
CA LEU A 170 17.27 24.73 0.31
C LEU A 170 16.18 25.66 0.83
N ASN A 171 15.99 26.79 0.15
CA ASN A 171 14.90 27.73 0.31
C ASN A 171 14.34 28.12 -1.06
N HIS A 172 13.10 27.71 -1.36
CA HIS A 172 12.42 27.99 -2.62
C HIS A 172 11.04 28.61 -2.37
N ALA A 173 10.77 29.77 -2.98
CA ALA A 173 9.56 30.57 -2.75
C ALA A 173 8.28 29.81 -3.14
N ASP A 174 8.30 29.11 -4.29
CA ASP A 174 7.16 28.31 -4.76
C ASP A 174 7.07 26.93 -4.08
N GLY A 175 7.93 26.68 -3.10
CA GLY A 175 8.01 25.42 -2.36
C GLY A 175 8.87 24.35 -3.04
N ILE A 176 9.29 23.37 -2.24
CA ILE A 176 10.23 22.31 -2.65
C ILE A 176 9.45 21.03 -3.04
N SER A 177 9.55 20.67 -4.32
CA SER A 177 8.93 19.48 -4.91
C SER A 177 9.97 18.59 -5.60
N GLU A 178 9.54 17.41 -6.04
CA GLU A 178 10.35 16.54 -6.93
C GLU A 178 10.95 17.32 -8.10
N ALA A 179 10.16 18.15 -8.79
CA ALA A 179 10.62 18.91 -9.95
C ALA A 179 11.69 19.95 -9.58
N THR A 180 11.52 20.62 -8.44
CA THR A 180 12.49 21.60 -7.91
C THR A 180 13.85 20.94 -7.68
N ILE A 181 13.86 19.78 -7.03
CA ILE A 181 15.10 19.04 -6.71
C ILE A 181 15.80 18.53 -7.96
N GLU A 182 15.04 18.06 -8.97
CA GLU A 182 15.62 17.62 -10.24
C GLU A 182 16.21 18.77 -11.06
N SER A 183 15.61 19.97 -11.03
CA SER A 183 16.17 21.16 -11.70
C SER A 183 17.52 21.53 -11.10
N ILE A 184 17.59 21.68 -9.77
CA ILE A 184 18.82 22.02 -9.06
C ILE A 184 19.91 20.97 -9.36
N ALA A 185 19.56 19.68 -9.32
CA ALA A 185 20.52 18.62 -9.63
C ALA A 185 21.01 18.63 -11.08
N SER A 186 20.17 19.05 -12.04
CA SER A 186 20.58 19.22 -13.44
C SER A 186 21.57 20.38 -13.61
N GLU A 187 21.34 21.48 -12.90
CA GLU A 187 22.24 22.64 -12.88
C GLU A 187 23.60 22.28 -12.26
N VAL A 188 23.61 21.52 -11.17
CA VAL A 188 24.84 20.98 -10.56
C VAL A 188 25.64 20.15 -11.56
N ARG A 189 25.00 19.19 -12.23
CA ARG A 189 25.67 18.33 -13.24
C ARG A 189 26.28 19.17 -14.36
N GLN A 190 25.53 20.15 -14.87
CA GLN A 190 26.00 20.99 -15.96
C GLN A 190 27.16 21.89 -15.51
N GLY A 191 27.08 22.48 -14.31
CA GLY A 191 28.12 23.31 -13.73
C GLY A 191 29.44 22.56 -13.54
N VAL A 192 29.42 21.44 -12.82
CA VAL A 192 30.63 20.65 -12.53
C VAL A 192 31.24 20.09 -13.83
N SER A 193 30.42 19.76 -14.84
CA SER A 193 30.94 19.29 -16.12
C SER A 193 31.83 20.32 -16.84
N THR A 194 31.70 21.61 -16.54
CA THR A 194 32.56 22.67 -17.11
C THR A 194 33.98 22.65 -16.54
N TRP A 195 34.20 21.99 -15.40
CA TRP A 195 35.50 21.90 -14.73
C TRP A 195 36.38 20.79 -15.31
N GLY A 196 35.84 19.95 -16.20
CA GLY A 196 36.55 18.78 -16.74
C GLY A 196 36.59 17.58 -15.80
N GLU A 197 35.87 17.66 -14.67
CA GLU A 197 35.80 16.63 -13.63
C GLU A 197 34.57 15.72 -13.83
N SER A 198 34.62 14.50 -13.29
CA SER A 198 33.49 13.58 -13.27
C SER A 198 32.57 13.87 -12.07
N PHE A 199 31.26 13.74 -12.27
CA PHE A 199 30.26 13.93 -11.22
C PHE A 199 29.01 13.09 -11.49
N GLU A 200 28.73 12.11 -10.63
CA GLU A 200 27.57 11.23 -10.72
C GLU A 200 26.81 11.18 -9.38
N PHE A 201 25.47 11.19 -9.44
CA PHE A 201 24.64 10.95 -8.26
C PHE A 201 24.42 9.44 -8.11
N MET A 202 24.67 8.89 -6.92
CA MET A 202 24.60 7.45 -6.67
C MET A 202 23.18 6.95 -6.37
N ALA A 203 22.31 7.83 -5.90
CA ALA A 203 20.90 7.52 -5.70
C ALA A 203 20.19 7.27 -7.05
N ALA A 204 19.08 6.52 -7.02
CA ALA A 204 18.28 6.18 -8.20
C ALA A 204 17.87 7.42 -9.02
N ARG A 205 17.62 8.53 -8.31
CA ARG A 205 17.52 9.88 -8.87
C ARG A 205 17.74 10.94 -7.78
N PRO A 206 18.11 12.18 -8.12
CA PRO A 206 18.36 13.25 -7.16
C PRO A 206 17.18 13.56 -6.22
N SER A 207 15.93 13.47 -6.70
CA SER A 207 14.73 13.63 -5.87
C SER A 207 14.39 12.42 -4.98
N ARG A 208 15.16 11.32 -5.06
CA ARG A 208 15.04 10.11 -4.23
C ARG A 208 16.38 9.78 -3.58
N PRO A 209 16.95 10.72 -2.79
CA PRO A 209 18.31 10.61 -2.28
C PRO A 209 18.54 9.40 -1.37
N GLY A 210 17.48 8.77 -0.85
CA GLY A 210 17.57 7.58 0.00
C GLY A 210 17.45 6.23 -0.72
N TYR A 211 17.25 6.21 -2.04
CA TYR A 211 17.02 4.97 -2.80
C TYR A 211 18.22 4.66 -3.68
N PHE A 212 18.87 3.51 -3.47
CA PHE A 212 20.10 3.12 -4.18
C PHE A 212 19.86 1.84 -4.97
N LEU A 213 20.25 1.83 -6.25
CA LEU A 213 19.99 0.69 -7.13
C LEU A 213 21.12 -0.36 -7.01
N ARG A 214 20.75 -1.63 -6.82
CA ARG A 214 21.68 -2.76 -6.85
C ARG A 214 21.83 -3.28 -8.28
N TYR A 215 23.07 -3.53 -8.70
CA TYR A 215 23.39 -3.92 -10.07
C TYR A 215 24.47 -4.99 -10.17
N THR A 216 24.38 -5.79 -11.24
CA THR A 216 25.46 -6.65 -11.74
C THR A 216 26.16 -5.97 -12.92
N LEU A 217 27.42 -6.34 -13.20
CA LEU A 217 28.12 -5.89 -14.41
C LEU A 217 27.94 -6.89 -15.56
N GLU A 218 27.52 -6.38 -16.71
CA GLU A 218 27.59 -7.10 -17.97
C GLU A 218 29.05 -7.15 -18.48
N PRO A 219 29.40 -8.11 -19.38
CA PRO A 219 30.76 -8.22 -19.93
C PRO A 219 31.29 -6.96 -20.65
N ASN A 220 30.39 -6.07 -21.07
CA ASN A 220 30.67 -4.77 -21.70
C ASN A 220 30.87 -3.63 -20.67
N GLY A 221 30.89 -3.93 -19.37
CA GLY A 221 30.99 -2.96 -18.27
C GLY A 221 29.66 -2.28 -17.91
N ARG A 222 28.53 -2.64 -18.53
CA ARG A 222 27.23 -2.00 -18.26
C ARG A 222 26.60 -2.50 -16.96
N ARG A 223 25.96 -1.57 -16.21
CA ARG A 223 25.19 -1.88 -15.01
C ARG A 223 23.82 -2.45 -15.39
N ARG A 224 23.48 -3.63 -14.87
CA ARG A 224 22.14 -4.22 -14.97
C ARG A 224 21.50 -4.25 -13.58
N TYR A 225 20.50 -3.41 -13.38
CA TYR A 225 19.76 -3.31 -12.12
C TYR A 225 18.85 -4.52 -11.91
N TYR A 226 18.88 -5.11 -10.71
CA TYR A 226 18.03 -6.24 -10.33
C TYR A 226 17.27 -6.02 -9.01
N ASP A 227 17.67 -5.04 -8.22
CA ASP A 227 17.04 -4.69 -6.94
C ASP A 227 17.40 -3.25 -6.55
N PHE A 228 16.88 -2.77 -5.42
CA PHE A 228 17.27 -1.52 -4.78
C PHE A 228 17.30 -1.67 -3.26
N GLU A 229 18.06 -0.81 -2.59
CA GLU A 229 18.09 -0.71 -1.13
C GLU A 229 17.86 0.73 -0.67
N ILE A 230 17.27 0.86 0.52
CA ILE A 230 16.96 2.16 1.11
C ILE A 230 18.02 2.46 2.16
N ARG A 231 18.68 3.61 2.06
CA ARG A 231 19.69 4.07 3.03
C ARG A 231 19.48 5.54 3.35
N CYS A 232 19.86 5.94 4.56
CA CYS A 232 19.79 7.34 4.95
C CYS A 232 21.05 8.07 4.47
N PRO A 233 20.97 9.01 3.52
CA PRO A 233 22.14 9.73 3.02
C PRO A 233 22.75 10.70 4.04
N SER A 234 21.97 11.15 5.03
CA SER A 234 22.43 12.13 6.03
C SER A 234 23.64 11.63 6.86
N PRO A 235 24.77 12.35 6.85
CA PRO A 235 25.98 11.96 7.60
C PRO A 235 25.76 11.89 9.12
N ILE A 236 24.86 12.72 9.66
CA ILE A 236 24.56 12.79 11.10
C ILE A 236 23.58 11.71 11.58
N CYS A 237 23.10 10.84 10.69
CA CYS A 237 22.13 9.81 11.04
C CYS A 237 22.77 8.71 11.88
N LYS A 238 22.13 8.34 13.00
CA LYS A 238 22.61 7.24 13.87
C LYS A 238 22.79 5.91 13.13
N LEU A 239 22.03 5.68 12.06
CA LEU A 239 22.17 4.46 11.23
C LEU A 239 23.54 4.37 10.54
N ASN A 240 24.20 5.50 10.30
CA ASN A 240 25.50 5.60 9.66
C ASN A 240 26.66 5.56 10.67
N ASN A 241 26.37 5.41 11.97
CA ASN A 241 27.38 5.31 13.02
C ASN A 241 27.74 3.85 13.36
N ILE A 242 27.09 2.87 12.71
CA ILE A 242 27.28 1.45 12.97
C ILE A 242 27.73 0.76 11.68
N GLN A 243 28.88 0.08 11.74
CA GLN A 243 29.31 -0.80 10.66
C GLN A 243 28.34 -1.99 10.55
N TRP A 244 27.92 -2.30 9.33
CA TRP A 244 26.94 -3.34 9.07
C TRP A 244 27.48 -4.39 8.11
N SER A 245 27.25 -5.66 8.43
CA SER A 245 27.50 -6.79 7.54
C SER A 245 26.40 -7.82 7.72
N ALA A 246 26.17 -8.63 6.69
CA ALA A 246 25.20 -9.71 6.71
C ALA A 246 25.67 -10.87 5.83
N SER A 247 25.05 -12.03 6.01
CA SER A 247 25.21 -13.19 5.14
C SER A 247 23.86 -13.70 4.65
N LEU A 248 23.85 -14.25 3.44
CA LEU A 248 22.71 -14.94 2.83
C LEU A 248 23.18 -16.30 2.30
N PRO A 249 22.29 -17.29 2.13
CA PRO A 249 22.68 -18.62 1.67
C PRO A 249 23.54 -18.60 0.39
N SER A 250 23.17 -17.75 -0.59
CA SER A 250 23.95 -17.56 -1.84
C SER A 250 24.61 -16.19 -1.95
N GLY A 251 24.56 -15.39 -0.88
CA GLY A 251 25.02 -14.00 -0.88
C GLY A 251 24.18 -13.11 -1.78
N SER A 252 24.79 -12.06 -2.30
CA SER A 252 24.21 -11.13 -3.26
C SER A 252 25.20 -10.80 -4.36
N ALA A 253 24.77 -10.35 -5.54
CA ALA A 253 25.69 -9.95 -6.61
C ALA A 253 25.71 -8.41 -6.78
N VAL A 254 26.71 -7.71 -6.26
CA VAL A 254 26.92 -6.27 -6.48
C VAL A 254 28.28 -6.06 -7.12
N ASN A 255 28.30 -5.32 -8.23
CA ASN A 255 29.53 -5.02 -8.96
C ASN A 255 30.29 -6.27 -9.48
N ARG A 256 29.66 -7.45 -9.44
CA ARG A 256 30.20 -8.71 -9.92
C ARG A 256 30.00 -8.82 -11.44
N SER A 257 31.07 -9.12 -12.16
CA SER A 257 30.98 -9.51 -13.58
C SER A 257 30.50 -10.96 -13.67
N ILE A 258 29.38 -11.19 -14.35
CA ILE A 258 28.85 -12.53 -14.56
C ILE A 258 29.72 -13.24 -15.62
N GLN A 259 30.79 -13.90 -15.18
CA GLN A 259 31.72 -14.64 -16.06
C GLN A 259 31.17 -16.03 -16.45
N ARG A 260 31.76 -16.59 -17.52
CA ARG A 260 31.34 -17.84 -18.19
C ARG A 260 31.78 -19.13 -17.47
N GLU A 261 31.68 -19.24 -16.14
CA GLU A 261 32.02 -20.49 -15.41
C GLU A 261 30.86 -21.07 -14.57
N ALA A 262 30.98 -22.34 -14.15
CA ALA A 262 29.88 -23.16 -13.61
C ALA A 262 29.26 -22.60 -12.31
N SER A 263 28.01 -22.98 -12.04
CA SER A 263 27.32 -22.65 -10.78
C SER A 263 28.04 -23.28 -9.59
N GLU A 264 28.48 -22.46 -8.64
CA GLU A 264 29.05 -22.94 -7.37
C GLU A 264 27.94 -23.11 -6.33
N SER A 265 27.84 -24.32 -5.76
CA SER A 265 26.99 -24.59 -4.60
C SER A 265 27.72 -24.08 -3.35
N ILE A 266 27.22 -23.02 -2.73
CA ILE A 266 27.82 -22.38 -1.56
C ILE A 266 26.77 -22.33 -0.44
N THR A 267 27.20 -22.50 0.81
CA THR A 267 26.32 -22.69 1.97
C THR A 267 26.04 -21.43 2.79
N SER A 268 26.90 -20.40 2.68
CA SER A 268 26.68 -19.07 3.26
C SER A 268 27.70 -18.10 2.68
N CYS A 269 27.23 -17.06 1.98
CA CYS A 269 28.08 -16.00 1.45
C CYS A 269 27.75 -14.66 2.11
N PRO A 270 28.75 -13.77 2.27
CA PRO A 270 28.48 -12.41 2.70
C PRO A 270 27.60 -11.66 1.70
N VAL A 271 26.85 -10.69 2.19
CA VAL A 271 26.12 -9.72 1.37
C VAL A 271 27.11 -8.68 0.87
N GLU A 272 27.29 -8.65 -0.45
CA GLU A 272 28.09 -7.65 -1.14
C GLU A 272 27.43 -6.27 -1.00
N VAL A 273 28.22 -5.26 -0.62
CA VAL A 273 27.77 -3.90 -0.32
C VAL A 273 28.00 -2.98 -1.53
N LEU A 274 27.15 -1.96 -1.70
CA LEU A 274 27.34 -0.93 -2.71
C LEU A 274 28.64 -0.14 -2.47
N PRO A 275 29.46 0.12 -3.52
CA PRO A 275 30.76 0.77 -3.36
C PRO A 275 30.73 2.07 -2.53
N GLU A 276 29.73 2.92 -2.74
CA GLU A 276 29.55 4.20 -2.06
C GLU A 276 29.19 4.09 -0.56
N TRP A 277 28.97 2.86 -0.08
CA TRP A 277 28.68 2.52 1.31
C TRP A 277 29.72 1.62 1.96
N CYS A 278 30.75 1.17 1.24
CA CYS A 278 31.80 0.30 1.80
C CYS A 278 32.71 1.07 2.78
N VAL A 279 33.25 0.36 3.78
CA VAL A 279 34.20 0.90 4.79
C VAL A 279 35.67 0.74 4.34
N GLY A 280 35.90 0.21 3.14
CA GLY A 280 37.24 -0.16 2.68
C GLY A 280 37.24 -0.97 1.40
N THR A 281 38.26 -0.76 0.55
CA THR A 281 38.57 -1.67 -0.58
C THR A 281 39.00 -3.06 -0.08
N SER A 282 39.50 -3.15 1.16
CA SER A 282 39.89 -4.40 1.83
C SER A 282 38.71 -5.15 2.47
N ALA A 283 37.55 -4.52 2.65
CA ALA A 283 36.37 -5.09 3.30
C ALA A 283 35.08 -4.84 2.49
N PRO A 284 34.94 -5.41 1.28
CA PRO A 284 33.83 -5.13 0.35
C PRO A 284 32.43 -5.59 0.83
N ASN A 285 32.38 -6.27 1.97
CA ASN A 285 31.16 -6.83 2.56
C ASN A 285 30.73 -6.09 3.85
N VAL A 286 31.42 -5.00 4.21
CA VAL A 286 31.13 -4.20 5.39
C VAL A 286 30.71 -2.81 4.97
N ALA A 287 29.50 -2.40 5.37
CA ALA A 287 28.93 -1.11 5.07
C ALA A 287 29.15 -0.11 6.21
N ARG A 288 29.35 1.18 5.89
CA ARG A 288 29.46 2.31 6.83
C ARG A 288 28.13 2.70 7.50
N GLY A 289 27.08 1.90 7.31
CA GLY A 289 25.77 2.17 7.87
C GLY A 289 24.80 1.02 7.65
N ILE A 290 23.77 0.97 8.49
CA ILE A 290 22.70 -0.03 8.42
C ILE A 290 21.70 0.38 7.34
N PRO A 291 21.39 -0.47 6.34
CA PRO A 291 20.32 -0.21 5.41
C PRO A 291 18.97 -0.19 6.12
N ILE A 292 18.04 0.67 5.69
CA ILE A 292 16.68 0.69 6.21
C ILE A 292 15.99 -0.59 5.69
N PRO A 293 15.63 -1.54 6.58
CA PRO A 293 15.23 -2.87 6.16
C PRO A 293 13.73 -2.89 5.80
N ALA A 294 13.35 -2.09 4.80
CA ALA A 294 11.99 -1.94 4.29
C ALA A 294 11.92 -2.36 2.82
N TYR A 295 11.01 -3.28 2.50
CA TYR A 295 10.75 -3.76 1.14
C TYR A 295 9.42 -3.19 0.66
N THR A 296 9.45 -2.36 -0.37
CA THR A 296 8.28 -1.59 -0.83
C THR A 296 7.71 -2.09 -2.16
N CYS A 297 8.30 -3.14 -2.73
CA CYS A 297 7.83 -3.80 -3.94
C CYS A 297 7.53 -5.28 -3.67
N ASP A 298 6.49 -5.82 -4.30
CA ASP A 298 6.11 -7.23 -4.18
C ASP A 298 7.26 -8.17 -4.59
N TYR A 299 7.99 -7.82 -5.66
CA TYR A 299 9.20 -8.54 -6.08
C TYR A 299 10.21 -8.73 -4.93
N GLN A 300 10.46 -7.68 -4.15
CA GLN A 300 11.35 -7.76 -2.99
C GLN A 300 10.73 -8.58 -1.86
N VAL A 301 9.42 -8.44 -1.65
CA VAL A 301 8.68 -9.17 -0.61
C VAL A 301 8.73 -10.67 -0.85
N TYR A 302 8.45 -11.13 -2.08
CA TYR A 302 8.52 -12.54 -2.43
C TYR A 302 9.96 -13.08 -2.39
N GLY A 303 10.93 -12.34 -2.91
CA GLY A 303 12.33 -12.79 -2.96
C GLY A 303 13.06 -12.73 -1.61
N LYS A 304 12.81 -11.72 -0.77
CA LYS A 304 13.57 -11.50 0.48
C LYS A 304 12.88 -12.05 1.72
N LEU A 305 11.58 -12.31 1.66
CA LEU A 305 10.78 -12.91 2.75
C LEU A 305 10.95 -12.16 4.08
N PRO A 306 10.32 -10.99 4.25
CA PRO A 306 10.51 -10.12 5.40
C PRO A 306 10.07 -10.76 6.72
N SER A 307 10.69 -10.36 7.83
CA SER A 307 10.31 -10.81 9.18
C SER A 307 8.88 -10.39 9.58
N MET A 308 8.44 -9.23 9.09
CA MET A 308 7.08 -8.71 9.29
C MET A 308 6.49 -8.28 7.94
N LEU A 309 5.28 -8.76 7.64
CA LEU A 309 4.55 -8.40 6.43
C LEU A 309 3.38 -7.47 6.80
N ILE A 310 3.40 -6.24 6.28
CA ILE A 310 2.23 -5.36 6.30
C ILE A 310 1.44 -5.64 5.03
N THR A 311 0.21 -6.10 5.18
CA THR A 311 -0.64 -6.44 4.04
C THR A 311 -2.06 -5.92 4.17
N THR A 312 -2.68 -5.66 3.02
CA THR A 312 -4.13 -5.51 2.90
C THR A 312 -4.73 -6.80 2.37
N VAL A 313 -5.90 -7.18 2.89
CA VAL A 313 -6.63 -8.38 2.46
C VAL A 313 -6.86 -8.47 0.94
N ASP A 314 -6.89 -7.34 0.26
CA ASP A 314 -6.98 -7.24 -1.19
C ASP A 314 -5.89 -8.03 -1.95
N LYS A 315 -4.70 -8.19 -1.37
CA LYS A 315 -3.62 -8.98 -1.98
C LYS A 315 -3.86 -10.48 -1.96
N PHE A 316 -4.80 -11.00 -1.15
CA PHE A 316 -5.14 -12.43 -1.21
C PHE A 316 -5.67 -12.83 -2.58
N ALA A 317 -6.34 -11.90 -3.30
CA ALA A 317 -6.79 -12.07 -4.67
C ALA A 317 -5.66 -12.36 -5.67
N ARG A 318 -4.40 -12.04 -5.33
CA ARG A 318 -3.22 -12.28 -6.19
C ARG A 318 -2.69 -13.71 -6.11
N MET A 319 -2.95 -14.43 -5.02
CA MET A 319 -2.41 -15.77 -4.80
C MET A 319 -2.70 -16.81 -5.91
N PRO A 320 -3.89 -16.82 -6.56
CA PRO A 320 -4.17 -17.73 -7.68
C PRO A 320 -3.29 -17.45 -8.91
N PHE A 321 -2.80 -16.21 -9.06
CA PHE A 321 -2.10 -15.77 -10.26
C PHE A 321 -0.58 -15.65 -10.04
N GLU A 322 -0.17 -15.40 -8.80
CA GLU A 322 1.23 -15.18 -8.43
C GLU A 322 1.81 -16.40 -7.68
N PRO A 323 2.52 -17.31 -8.37
CA PRO A 323 3.06 -18.52 -7.76
C PRO A 323 4.19 -18.21 -6.76
N LYS A 324 4.81 -17.02 -6.85
CA LYS A 324 5.80 -16.56 -5.86
C LYS A 324 5.17 -16.28 -4.49
N SER A 325 3.84 -16.10 -4.41
CA SER A 325 3.17 -15.88 -3.13
C SER A 325 3.31 -17.06 -2.16
N GLY A 326 3.49 -18.29 -2.66
CA GLY A 326 3.79 -19.48 -1.87
C GLY A 326 5.08 -19.36 -1.03
N GLN A 327 6.04 -18.56 -1.50
CA GLN A 327 7.31 -18.33 -0.80
C GLN A 327 7.09 -17.63 0.56
N LEU A 328 6.03 -16.82 0.69
CA LEU A 328 5.65 -16.15 1.95
C LEU A 328 5.24 -17.14 3.05
N PHE A 329 4.77 -18.33 2.65
CA PHE A 329 4.43 -19.41 3.57
C PHE A 329 5.61 -20.36 3.80
N GLY A 330 6.80 -19.98 3.33
CA GLY A 330 8.06 -20.73 3.45
C GLY A 330 8.23 -21.85 2.42
N ASN A 331 7.35 -21.94 1.41
CA ASN A 331 7.47 -22.91 0.32
C ASN A 331 8.57 -22.46 -0.66
N VAL A 332 9.82 -22.77 -0.32
CA VAL A 332 11.02 -22.39 -1.08
C VAL A 332 11.89 -23.62 -1.29
N THR A 333 12.57 -23.72 -2.43
CA THR A 333 13.45 -24.86 -2.74
C THR A 333 14.92 -24.45 -2.82
N HIS A 334 15.20 -23.18 -3.10
CA HIS A 334 16.55 -22.65 -3.20
C HIS A 334 16.59 -21.13 -2.97
N HIS A 335 17.78 -20.62 -2.72
CA HIS A 335 18.09 -19.20 -2.70
C HIS A 335 18.96 -18.87 -3.92
N HIS A 336 18.74 -17.71 -4.54
CA HIS A 336 19.43 -17.21 -5.73
C HIS A 336 20.00 -15.81 -5.46
N GLU A 337 21.27 -15.57 -5.81
CA GLU A 337 21.99 -14.35 -5.40
C GLU A 337 21.37 -13.01 -5.86
N THR A 338 20.60 -12.98 -6.95
CA THR A 338 19.89 -11.77 -7.41
C THR A 338 18.39 -11.77 -7.16
N GLN A 339 17.76 -12.93 -7.04
CA GLN A 339 16.29 -13.04 -6.95
C GLN A 339 15.82 -13.39 -5.53
N GLY A 340 16.75 -13.74 -4.63
CA GLY A 340 16.46 -14.17 -3.26
C GLY A 340 15.94 -15.60 -3.20
N PHE A 341 15.09 -15.88 -2.24
CA PHE A 341 14.41 -17.17 -2.08
C PHE A 341 13.46 -17.43 -3.24
N MET A 342 13.50 -18.65 -3.77
CA MET A 342 12.65 -19.06 -4.89
C MET A 342 12.16 -20.49 -4.69
N ARG A 343 11.03 -20.78 -5.34
CA ARG A 343 10.51 -22.13 -5.53
C ARG A 343 10.70 -22.54 -6.98
N GLU A 344 11.06 -23.79 -7.20
CA GLU A 344 11.09 -24.37 -8.55
C GLU A 344 9.73 -24.18 -9.24
N HIS A 345 9.76 -23.90 -10.54
CA HIS A 345 8.58 -23.60 -11.37
C HIS A 345 7.76 -22.34 -10.99
N SER A 346 8.14 -21.56 -9.97
CA SER A 346 7.41 -20.33 -9.57
C SER A 346 7.85 -19.04 -10.30
N GLY A 347 8.75 -19.12 -11.28
CA GLY A 347 9.31 -17.99 -12.01
C GLY A 347 8.65 -17.77 -13.39
N GLY A 348 8.51 -16.49 -13.80
CA GLY A 348 7.95 -16.09 -15.10
C GLY A 348 8.78 -16.49 -16.33
N ASP A 349 9.97 -17.02 -16.11
CA ASP A 349 10.66 -17.88 -17.05
C ASP A 349 11.03 -19.13 -16.26
N GLY A 350 10.53 -20.31 -16.63
CA GLY A 350 11.07 -21.61 -16.18
C GLY A 350 12.57 -21.79 -16.50
N GLN A 351 13.27 -20.74 -16.93
CA GLN A 351 14.70 -20.63 -17.14
C GLN A 351 15.40 -20.07 -15.90
N ILE A 352 15.35 -20.82 -14.79
CA ILE A 352 16.51 -20.86 -13.87
C ILE A 352 17.75 -21.31 -14.66
N ALA A 353 17.55 -22.03 -15.77
CA ALA A 353 18.59 -22.41 -16.70
C ALA A 353 18.90 -21.28 -17.71
N ARG A 354 19.99 -20.52 -17.48
CA ARG A 354 21.05 -20.24 -18.50
C ARG A 354 22.01 -19.09 -18.16
N ARG A 355 21.83 -18.36 -17.06
CA ARG A 355 22.83 -17.37 -16.61
C ARG A 355 23.42 -17.80 -15.27
N ARG A 356 24.74 -17.95 -15.27
CA ARG A 356 25.56 -18.50 -14.19
C ARG A 356 25.47 -17.61 -12.94
N ALA A 357 24.65 -18.03 -11.98
CA ALA A 357 24.44 -17.35 -10.71
C ALA A 357 24.70 -18.30 -9.54
N ARG A 358 25.09 -17.77 -8.38
CA ARG A 358 25.18 -18.55 -7.13
C ARG A 358 23.78 -18.94 -6.68
N THR A 359 23.60 -20.23 -6.43
CA THR A 359 22.36 -20.80 -5.88
C THR A 359 22.68 -21.73 -4.71
N CYS A 360 21.88 -21.66 -3.65
CA CYS A 360 21.99 -22.55 -2.50
C CYS A 360 20.67 -23.31 -2.34
N PRO A 361 20.66 -24.65 -2.34
CA PRO A 361 19.43 -25.41 -2.09
C PRO A 361 18.93 -25.20 -0.65
N VAL A 362 17.62 -25.17 -0.48
CA VAL A 362 16.90 -25.05 0.79
C VAL A 362 15.86 -26.18 0.85
N PRO A 363 16.29 -27.44 1.05
CA PRO A 363 15.44 -28.62 0.80
C PRO A 363 14.23 -28.74 1.73
N ASN A 364 14.30 -28.20 2.94
CA ASN A 364 13.21 -28.25 3.92
C ASN A 364 12.28 -27.01 3.86
N GLY A 365 12.53 -26.10 2.91
CA GLY A 365 11.90 -24.79 2.89
C GLY A 365 12.24 -23.95 4.13
N LEU A 366 11.43 -22.92 4.35
CA LEU A 366 11.48 -22.07 5.53
C LEU A 366 10.28 -22.31 6.43
N THR A 367 10.33 -21.78 7.65
CA THR A 367 9.19 -21.77 8.55
C THR A 367 8.12 -20.79 8.07
N SER A 368 6.86 -21.21 8.14
CA SER A 368 5.72 -20.34 7.84
C SER A 368 5.52 -19.24 8.90
N PRO A 369 4.75 -18.18 8.61
CA PRO A 369 4.40 -17.17 9.62
C PRO A 369 3.56 -17.76 10.77
N GLU A 370 3.72 -17.23 11.99
CA GLU A 370 3.06 -17.75 13.21
C GLU A 370 2.04 -16.78 13.84
N LEU A 371 2.08 -15.50 13.45
CA LEU A 371 1.30 -14.44 14.08
C LEU A 371 0.64 -13.56 13.01
N VAL A 372 -0.67 -13.38 13.14
CA VAL A 372 -1.46 -12.43 12.35
C VAL A 372 -1.98 -11.34 13.28
N ILE A 373 -1.68 -10.09 12.93
CA ILE A 373 -2.22 -8.92 13.62
C ILE A 373 -3.22 -8.25 12.68
N GLN A 374 -4.51 -8.33 13.02
CA GLN A 374 -5.56 -7.70 12.24
C GLN A 374 -5.90 -6.35 12.85
N ASP A 375 -5.53 -5.27 12.18
CA ASP A 375 -6.00 -3.95 12.56
C ASP A 375 -7.42 -3.70 12.03
N GLU A 376 -8.20 -2.92 12.78
CA GLU A 376 -9.56 -2.51 12.40
C GLU A 376 -10.46 -3.66 11.88
N LEU A 377 -10.58 -4.76 12.64
CA LEU A 377 -11.38 -5.95 12.27
C LEU A 377 -12.84 -5.62 11.86
N HIS A 378 -13.38 -4.54 12.40
CA HIS A 378 -14.72 -4.05 12.05
C HIS A 378 -14.87 -3.66 10.56
N LEU A 379 -13.78 -3.40 9.84
CA LEU A 379 -13.80 -3.13 8.40
C LEU A 379 -13.98 -4.41 7.57
N ILE A 380 -13.73 -5.58 8.15
CA ILE A 380 -13.90 -6.89 7.51
C ILE A 380 -15.33 -7.36 7.72
N GLU A 381 -16.25 -6.73 6.98
CA GLU A 381 -17.70 -6.97 7.07
C GLU A 381 -18.38 -7.17 5.71
N GLY A 382 -19.62 -7.68 5.76
CA GLY A 382 -20.50 -7.79 4.60
C GLY A 382 -19.93 -8.71 3.50
N PRO A 383 -20.07 -8.32 2.22
CA PRO A 383 -19.52 -9.10 1.10
C PRO A 383 -18.00 -9.23 1.14
N LEU A 384 -17.28 -8.15 1.48
CA LEU A 384 -15.82 -8.19 1.59
C LEU A 384 -15.39 -9.16 2.70
N GLY A 385 -15.98 -9.05 3.89
CA GLY A 385 -15.66 -9.95 4.99
C GLY A 385 -15.97 -11.41 4.67
N SER A 386 -17.03 -11.69 3.90
CA SER A 386 -17.32 -13.05 3.42
C SER A 386 -16.20 -13.58 2.50
N MET A 387 -15.74 -12.79 1.54
CA MET A 387 -14.60 -13.15 0.67
C MET A 387 -13.31 -13.35 1.46
N VAL A 388 -13.00 -12.46 2.41
CA VAL A 388 -11.82 -12.56 3.28
C VAL A 388 -11.85 -13.85 4.09
N GLY A 389 -12.97 -14.15 4.75
CA GLY A 389 -13.10 -15.40 5.52
C GLY A 389 -12.95 -16.66 4.66
N PHE A 390 -13.34 -16.59 3.38
CA PHE A 390 -13.20 -17.70 2.45
C PHE A 390 -11.72 -17.89 2.08
N TYR A 391 -11.03 -16.83 1.67
CA TYR A 391 -9.59 -16.85 1.37
C TYR A 391 -8.74 -17.23 2.59
N GLU A 392 -9.14 -16.80 3.79
CA GLU A 392 -8.45 -17.17 5.04
C GLU A 392 -8.44 -18.68 5.31
N THR A 393 -9.33 -19.43 4.66
CA THR A 393 -9.29 -20.88 4.71
C THR A 393 -7.96 -21.42 4.19
N VAL A 394 -7.54 -20.96 3.01
CA VAL A 394 -6.30 -21.40 2.35
C VAL A 394 -5.09 -20.72 2.98
N VAL A 395 -5.15 -19.43 3.30
CA VAL A 395 -4.03 -18.72 3.94
C VAL A 395 -3.63 -19.41 5.25
N GLU A 396 -4.59 -19.72 6.13
CA GLU A 396 -4.29 -20.47 7.34
C GLU A 396 -3.79 -21.89 7.05
N ALA A 397 -4.34 -22.58 6.05
CA ALA A 397 -3.89 -23.93 5.70
C ALA A 397 -2.42 -23.91 5.26
N LEU A 398 -2.03 -22.97 4.41
CA LEU A 398 -0.64 -22.77 3.97
C LEU A 398 0.28 -22.38 5.15
N MET A 399 -0.20 -21.58 6.10
CA MET A 399 0.57 -21.27 7.32
C MET A 399 0.79 -22.49 8.22
N ARG A 400 -0.13 -23.46 8.20
CA ARG A 400 -0.02 -24.71 8.99
C ARG A 400 0.86 -25.76 8.33
N GLU A 401 1.20 -25.62 7.05
CA GLU A 401 2.09 -26.57 6.37
C GLU A 401 3.47 -26.61 7.06
N GLY A 402 3.92 -27.82 7.41
CA GLY A 402 5.13 -28.04 8.20
C GLY A 402 4.97 -27.81 9.71
N ARG A 403 3.77 -27.41 10.17
CA ARG A 403 3.44 -27.12 11.58
C ARG A 403 1.99 -27.51 11.93
N GLU A 404 1.60 -28.74 11.60
CA GLU A 404 0.22 -29.20 11.74
C GLU A 404 -0.36 -29.04 13.17
N GLN A 405 0.50 -29.13 14.19
CA GLN A 405 0.10 -29.00 15.59
C GLN A 405 0.07 -27.55 16.13
N GLN A 406 0.53 -26.56 15.36
CA GLN A 406 0.62 -25.17 15.80
C GLN A 406 -0.19 -24.27 14.87
N ALA A 407 -1.38 -23.88 15.32
CA ALA A 407 -2.20 -22.90 14.61
C ALA A 407 -1.61 -21.48 14.77
N PRO A 408 -1.68 -20.63 13.72
CA PRO A 408 -1.23 -19.25 13.85
C PRO A 408 -2.10 -18.49 14.85
N LYS A 409 -1.44 -17.61 15.63
CA LYS A 409 -2.08 -16.76 16.63
C LYS A 409 -2.64 -15.51 15.97
N TYR A 410 -3.86 -15.14 16.33
CA TYR A 410 -4.50 -13.92 15.83
C TYR A 410 -4.65 -12.91 16.97
N ILE A 411 -4.24 -11.68 16.71
CA ILE A 411 -4.49 -10.52 17.59
C ILE A 411 -5.23 -9.49 16.75
N ALA A 412 -6.43 -9.12 17.16
CA ALA A 412 -7.26 -8.19 16.40
C ALA A 412 -7.55 -6.93 17.22
N SER A 413 -7.34 -5.77 16.60
CA SER A 413 -7.85 -4.47 17.06
C SER A 413 -9.19 -4.21 16.40
N THR A 414 -10.14 -3.64 17.14
CA THR A 414 -11.46 -3.35 16.58
C THR A 414 -12.15 -2.22 17.33
N ALA A 415 -12.97 -1.45 16.62
CA ALA A 415 -13.87 -0.49 17.22
C ALA A 415 -14.95 -1.20 18.04
N THR A 416 -15.84 -0.43 18.68
CA THR A 416 -16.96 -1.03 19.42
C THR A 416 -17.80 -1.90 18.49
N ILE A 417 -17.68 -3.22 18.62
CA ILE A 417 -18.44 -4.19 17.83
C ILE A 417 -19.40 -4.96 18.72
N ARG A 418 -20.59 -5.24 18.17
CA ARG A 418 -21.60 -6.08 18.80
C ARG A 418 -21.51 -7.49 18.21
N ALA A 419 -21.66 -8.52 19.05
CA ALA A 419 -21.66 -9.93 18.63
C ALA A 419 -20.40 -10.37 17.85
N ALA A 420 -19.23 -9.87 18.26
CA ALA A 420 -17.92 -10.15 17.65
C ALA A 420 -17.57 -11.63 17.53
N GLU A 421 -17.97 -12.45 18.50
CA GLU A 421 -17.64 -13.88 18.58
C GLU A 421 -18.07 -14.62 17.31
N GLY A 422 -19.29 -14.38 16.84
CA GLY A 422 -19.79 -15.01 15.60
C GLY A 422 -19.02 -14.55 14.37
N GLN A 423 -18.61 -13.27 14.30
CA GLN A 423 -17.77 -12.75 13.22
C GLN A 423 -16.38 -13.38 13.23
N VAL A 424 -15.69 -13.39 14.37
CA VAL A 424 -14.35 -13.99 14.53
C VAL A 424 -14.38 -15.48 14.21
N LYS A 425 -15.39 -16.20 14.69
CA LYS A 425 -15.58 -17.62 14.37
C LYS A 425 -15.77 -17.83 12.87
N SER A 426 -16.51 -16.94 12.21
CA SER A 426 -16.77 -17.07 10.78
C SER A 426 -15.54 -16.76 9.94
N LEU A 427 -14.81 -15.69 10.26
CA LEU A 427 -13.63 -15.24 9.52
C LEU A 427 -12.42 -16.15 9.73
N PHE A 428 -12.16 -16.52 10.98
CA PHE A 428 -10.91 -17.18 11.36
C PHE A 428 -11.11 -18.59 11.91
N GLY A 429 -12.36 -19.08 12.08
CA GLY A 429 -12.61 -20.40 12.68
C GLY A 429 -12.21 -20.52 14.16
N ARG A 430 -11.98 -19.40 14.85
CA ARG A 430 -11.42 -19.34 16.22
C ARG A 430 -12.43 -18.82 17.22
N ASP A 431 -12.22 -19.19 18.48
CA ASP A 431 -12.91 -18.58 19.60
C ASP A 431 -12.19 -17.28 20.01
N MET A 432 -12.95 -16.30 20.48
CA MET A 432 -12.45 -14.95 20.76
C MET A 432 -12.27 -14.74 22.26
N HIS A 433 -11.14 -14.14 22.64
CA HIS A 433 -10.95 -13.56 23.97
C HIS A 433 -10.91 -12.03 23.87
N LEU A 434 -11.90 -11.36 24.45
CA LEU A 434 -11.98 -9.90 24.45
C LEU A 434 -11.02 -9.31 25.47
N PHE A 435 -10.21 -8.35 25.04
CA PHE A 435 -9.40 -7.51 25.91
C PHE A 435 -9.71 -6.02 25.67
N PRO A 436 -9.97 -5.21 26.72
CA PRO A 436 -10.18 -5.64 28.11
C PRO A 436 -11.46 -6.47 28.27
N PRO A 437 -11.53 -7.38 29.26
CA PRO A 437 -12.69 -8.23 29.48
C PRO A 437 -13.93 -7.42 29.88
N LYS A 438 -15.11 -8.04 29.76
CA LYS A 438 -16.35 -7.47 30.30
C LYS A 438 -16.27 -7.47 31.82
N GLY A 439 -16.45 -6.30 32.43
CA GLY A 439 -16.51 -6.16 33.88
C GLY A 439 -17.85 -6.53 34.50
N PRO A 440 -17.93 -6.64 35.83
CA PRO A 440 -19.18 -6.87 36.55
C PRO A 440 -20.18 -5.73 36.37
N THR A 441 -19.69 -4.51 36.15
CA THR A 441 -20.51 -3.35 35.83
C THR A 441 -19.98 -2.64 34.59
N TRP A 442 -20.82 -1.84 33.95
CA TRP A 442 -20.38 -1.03 32.80
C TRP A 442 -19.34 0.02 33.20
N LYS A 443 -19.33 0.44 34.48
CA LYS A 443 -18.41 1.42 35.08
C LYS A 443 -17.03 0.86 35.40
N ASP A 444 -16.91 -0.42 35.66
CA ASP A 444 -15.65 -1.04 36.08
C ASP A 444 -15.42 -2.33 35.30
N ARG A 445 -14.45 -2.27 34.37
CA ARG A 445 -13.99 -3.37 33.52
C ARG A 445 -12.60 -3.89 33.96
N GLY A 446 -12.18 -3.60 35.19
CA GLY A 446 -10.89 -3.96 35.75
C GLY A 446 -9.74 -3.07 35.29
N LEU A 447 -9.55 -2.94 33.97
CA LEU A 447 -8.52 -2.07 33.37
C LEU A 447 -9.06 -0.68 32.96
N ILE A 448 -10.38 -0.56 32.85
CA ILE A 448 -11.07 0.70 32.55
C ILE A 448 -12.09 0.90 33.65
N ARG A 449 -11.95 1.99 34.41
CA ARG A 449 -12.90 2.40 35.42
C ARG A 449 -13.38 3.81 35.15
N GLU A 450 -14.69 3.99 35.06
CA GLU A 450 -15.29 5.31 35.06
C GLU A 450 -15.11 5.92 36.46
N VAL A 451 -14.57 7.14 36.49
CA VAL A 451 -14.30 7.83 37.75
C VAL A 451 -15.60 8.48 38.23
N ASP A 452 -16.16 7.96 39.32
CA ASP A 452 -17.33 8.56 39.97
C ASP A 452 -16.99 10.00 40.41
N GLY A 453 -17.79 10.98 39.97
CA GLY A 453 -17.58 12.40 40.29
C GLY A 453 -16.94 13.25 39.19
N GLU A 454 -16.63 12.68 38.01
CA GLU A 454 -16.39 13.52 36.84
C GLU A 454 -17.68 14.20 36.39
N ILE A 455 -17.90 15.43 36.87
CA ILE A 455 -18.90 16.32 36.31
C ILE A 455 -18.44 16.64 34.88
N PRO A 456 -19.27 16.42 33.84
CA PRO A 456 -18.96 16.85 32.49
C PRO A 456 -18.54 18.31 32.53
N SER A 457 -17.27 18.58 32.21
CA SER A 457 -16.76 19.94 32.27
C SER A 457 -17.37 20.73 31.12
N SER A 458 -18.33 21.60 31.44
CA SER A 458 -18.88 22.58 30.49
C SER A 458 -17.81 23.55 29.98
N MET A 459 -16.68 23.69 30.71
CA MET A 459 -15.50 24.43 30.28
C MET A 459 -14.72 23.71 29.16
N GLY A 460 -15.02 22.43 28.93
CA GLY A 460 -14.41 21.60 27.90
C GLY A 460 -12.90 21.36 28.10
N ASN A 461 -12.32 21.67 29.26
CA ASN A 461 -10.90 21.45 29.52
C ASN A 461 -10.50 19.95 29.54
N LYS A 462 -11.47 19.05 29.64
CA LYS A 462 -11.31 17.58 29.60
C LYS A 462 -11.78 17.00 28.25
N PRO A 463 -11.30 15.80 27.86
CA PRO A 463 -11.82 15.05 26.71
C PRO A 463 -13.33 14.83 26.80
N GLY A 464 -14.01 14.83 25.66
CA GLY A 464 -15.47 14.67 25.60
C GLY A 464 -16.10 15.36 24.40
N ARG A 465 -17.39 15.13 24.18
CA ARG A 465 -18.12 15.67 23.01
C ARG A 465 -19.50 16.16 23.43
N LEU A 466 -19.85 17.37 22.98
CA LEU A 466 -21.20 17.90 23.04
C LEU A 466 -21.84 17.74 21.65
N TYR A 467 -22.92 16.97 21.59
CA TYR A 467 -23.65 16.70 20.35
C TYR A 467 -24.84 17.67 20.22
N LEU A 468 -24.96 18.33 19.07
CA LEU A 468 -26.03 19.28 18.76
C LEU A 468 -26.68 18.91 17.42
N GLY A 469 -27.96 18.55 17.44
CA GLY A 469 -28.71 18.19 16.23
C GLY A 469 -29.46 19.38 15.64
N PHE A 470 -29.33 19.59 14.33
CA PHE A 470 -30.07 20.60 13.57
C PHE A 470 -30.94 19.90 12.52
N CYS A 471 -32.23 20.22 12.45
CA CYS A 471 -33.12 19.72 11.40
C CYS A 471 -33.93 20.88 10.82
N PRO A 472 -33.46 21.53 9.74
CA PRO A 472 -34.23 22.59 9.11
C PRO A 472 -35.44 22.01 8.38
N ILE A 473 -36.62 22.51 8.73
CA ILE A 473 -37.90 22.15 8.13
C ILE A 473 -38.47 23.39 7.44
N GLY A 474 -38.85 23.26 6.16
CA GLY A 474 -39.47 24.35 5.40
C GLY A 474 -38.54 25.47 4.94
N ILE A 475 -37.22 25.33 5.10
CA ILE A 475 -36.19 26.31 4.67
C ILE A 475 -35.10 25.64 3.82
N SER A 476 -34.35 26.45 3.06
CA SER A 476 -33.23 25.95 2.24
C SER A 476 -32.13 25.33 3.09
N GLY A 477 -31.84 24.05 2.85
CA GLY A 477 -30.82 23.32 3.59
C GLY A 477 -29.40 23.85 3.39
N LEU A 478 -29.07 24.31 2.17
CA LEU A 478 -27.77 24.90 1.87
C LEU A 478 -27.57 26.23 2.59
N GLY A 479 -28.63 27.05 2.69
CA GLY A 479 -28.57 28.32 3.44
C GLY A 479 -28.25 28.10 4.92
N VAL A 480 -28.88 27.10 5.54
CA VAL A 480 -28.60 26.74 6.94
C VAL A 480 -27.18 26.22 7.12
N GLN A 481 -26.70 25.38 6.21
CA GLN A 481 -25.30 24.94 6.25
C GLN A 481 -24.33 26.12 6.13
N ARG A 482 -24.57 27.04 5.18
CA ARG A 482 -23.77 28.26 5.05
C ARG A 482 -23.71 29.03 6.37
N ASP A 483 -24.86 29.29 6.99
CA ASP A 483 -24.95 30.09 8.20
C ASP A 483 -24.27 29.41 9.40
N VAL A 484 -24.41 28.08 9.53
CA VAL A 484 -23.74 27.30 10.60
C VAL A 484 -22.23 27.28 10.38
N TYR A 485 -21.75 27.06 9.16
CA TYR A 485 -20.31 27.10 8.84
C TYR A 485 -19.72 28.49 9.13
N ALA A 486 -20.35 29.55 8.62
CA ALA A 486 -19.92 30.92 8.82
C ALA A 486 -19.90 31.29 10.31
N SER A 487 -20.97 30.95 11.05
CA SER A 487 -21.05 31.24 12.48
C SER A 487 -19.96 30.54 13.30
N LEU A 488 -19.71 29.25 13.05
CA LEU A 488 -18.66 28.51 13.76
C LEU A 488 -17.27 29.05 13.43
N LEU A 489 -16.99 29.37 12.17
CA LEU A 489 -15.70 29.90 11.74
C LEU A 489 -15.45 31.32 12.27
N HIS A 490 -16.45 32.19 12.22
CA HIS A 490 -16.39 33.58 12.70
C HIS A 490 -16.21 33.66 14.22
N HIS A 491 -17.06 32.96 14.98
CA HIS A 491 -16.93 32.96 16.44
C HIS A 491 -15.72 32.15 16.92
N GLY A 492 -15.31 31.12 16.18
CA GLY A 492 -14.06 30.39 16.42
C GLY A 492 -12.83 31.30 16.38
N GLN A 493 -12.80 32.31 15.48
CA GLN A 493 -11.74 33.31 15.43
C GLN A 493 -11.73 34.22 16.67
N SER A 494 -12.92 34.53 17.20
CA SER A 494 -13.11 35.39 18.37
C SER A 494 -12.72 34.69 19.68
N LEU A 495 -12.73 33.36 19.71
CA LEU A 495 -12.27 32.58 20.87
C LEU A 495 -10.74 32.56 20.93
N ALA A 496 -10.19 32.69 22.14
CA ALA A 496 -8.75 32.65 22.33
C ALA A 496 -8.17 31.25 22.09
N GLY A 497 -7.06 31.19 21.35
CA GLY A 497 -6.32 29.97 21.09
C GLY A 497 -6.71 29.25 19.78
N ASP A 498 -6.19 28.03 19.67
CA ASP A 498 -6.22 27.20 18.46
C ASP A 498 -7.35 26.14 18.49
N ARG A 499 -7.94 25.93 19.66
CA ARG A 499 -8.87 24.84 19.96
C ARG A 499 -10.06 24.76 19.00
N TYR A 500 -10.72 25.88 18.74
CA TYR A 500 -11.90 25.94 17.88
C TYR A 500 -11.60 26.55 16.51
N TRP A 501 -10.32 26.57 16.13
CA TRP A 501 -9.88 27.17 14.88
C TRP A 501 -10.29 26.30 13.68
N SER A 502 -9.85 25.05 13.65
CA SER A 502 -10.11 24.15 12.52
C SER A 502 -11.49 23.50 12.61
N LEU A 503 -12.31 23.68 11.57
CA LEU A 503 -13.65 23.11 11.43
C LEU A 503 -13.63 21.87 10.53
N VAL A 504 -14.09 20.72 11.04
CA VAL A 504 -14.19 19.48 10.26
C VAL A 504 -15.60 19.28 9.72
N GLY A 505 -15.77 19.19 8.40
CA GLY A 505 -17.01 18.77 7.74
C GLY A 505 -16.96 17.31 7.32
N TYR A 506 -17.82 16.45 7.86
CA TYR A 506 -17.89 15.02 7.53
C TYR A 506 -19.13 14.69 6.71
N PHE A 507 -18.93 13.98 5.60
CA PHE A 507 -19.99 13.64 4.66
C PHE A 507 -20.01 12.15 4.30
N ASN A 508 -21.22 11.64 4.08
CA ASN A 508 -21.43 10.24 3.73
C ASN A 508 -21.05 9.90 2.28
N ALA A 509 -21.00 10.90 1.40
CA ALA A 509 -20.72 10.72 -0.02
C ALA A 509 -19.87 11.87 -0.56
N VAL A 510 -18.95 11.54 -1.48
CA VAL A 510 -18.06 12.51 -2.13
C VAL A 510 -18.85 13.59 -2.87
N LYS A 511 -20.02 13.27 -3.43
CA LYS A 511 -20.92 14.25 -4.06
C LYS A 511 -21.46 15.28 -3.07
N GLU A 512 -21.78 14.86 -1.84
CA GLU A 512 -22.26 15.78 -0.80
C GLU A 512 -21.11 16.65 -0.28
N LEU A 513 -19.90 16.09 -0.16
CA LEU A 513 -18.69 16.85 0.16
C LEU A 513 -18.41 17.93 -0.87
N ALA A 514 -18.40 17.58 -2.16
CA ALA A 514 -18.11 18.52 -3.24
C ALA A 514 -19.10 19.69 -3.30
N ALA A 515 -20.38 19.44 -2.99
CA ALA A 515 -21.38 20.49 -2.90
C ALA A 515 -21.08 21.49 -1.78
N VAL A 516 -20.59 21.01 -0.63
CA VAL A 516 -20.20 21.89 0.49
C VAL A 516 -18.86 22.56 0.24
N ARG A 517 -17.92 21.95 -0.49
CA ARG A 517 -16.69 22.63 -0.94
C ARG A 517 -17.03 23.89 -1.71
N ALA A 518 -17.88 23.77 -2.74
CA ALA A 518 -18.36 24.92 -3.50
C ALA A 518 -19.12 25.95 -2.62
N LEU A 519 -19.89 25.47 -1.65
CA LEU A 519 -20.59 26.35 -0.69
C LEU A 519 -19.60 27.16 0.17
N VAL A 520 -18.49 26.54 0.60
CA VAL A 520 -17.46 27.20 1.40
C VAL A 520 -16.76 28.27 0.57
N ASP A 521 -16.30 27.91 -0.63
CA ASP A 521 -15.54 28.79 -1.54
C ASP A 521 -16.36 30.00 -2.03
N GLN A 522 -17.69 29.93 -2.03
CA GLN A 522 -18.56 30.99 -2.56
C GLN A 522 -19.36 31.71 -1.47
N ASP A 523 -20.22 30.96 -0.78
CA ASP A 523 -21.27 31.54 0.06
C ASP A 523 -20.83 31.75 1.52
N VAL A 524 -19.99 30.85 2.05
CA VAL A 524 -19.50 30.95 3.44
C VAL A 524 -18.51 32.10 3.57
N GLU A 525 -17.57 32.25 2.64
CA GLU A 525 -16.66 33.41 2.63
C GLU A 525 -17.44 34.74 2.56
N GLY A 526 -18.46 34.82 1.70
CA GLY A 526 -19.33 35.99 1.62
C GLY A 526 -20.11 36.25 2.91
N ALA A 527 -20.56 35.21 3.61
CA ALA A 527 -21.21 35.33 4.91
C ALA A 527 -20.23 35.77 6.01
N LEU A 528 -19.02 35.22 6.04
CA LEU A 528 -17.95 35.61 6.97
C LEU A 528 -17.59 37.09 6.81
N ASN A 529 -17.44 37.57 5.57
CA ASN A 529 -17.13 38.97 5.28
C ASN A 529 -18.21 39.91 5.84
N ARG A 530 -19.48 39.55 5.67
CA ARG A 530 -20.60 40.35 6.22
C ARG A 530 -20.57 40.36 7.75
N MET A 531 -20.42 39.21 8.40
CA MET A 531 -20.34 39.11 9.86
C MET A 531 -19.14 39.87 10.44
N ALA A 532 -17.98 39.78 9.78
CA ALA A 532 -16.78 40.50 10.17
C ALA A 532 -16.98 42.03 10.05
N GLN A 533 -17.60 42.50 8.97
CA GLN A 533 -17.92 43.92 8.78
C GLN A 533 -18.93 44.43 9.82
N GLU A 534 -20.00 43.67 10.10
CA GLU A 534 -21.02 44.02 11.08
C GLU A 534 -20.46 44.14 12.50
N GLU A 535 -19.50 43.29 12.87
CA GLU A 535 -18.86 43.31 14.19
C GLU A 535 -17.55 44.13 14.25
N GLY A 536 -17.12 44.73 13.14
CA GLY A 536 -15.87 45.50 13.06
C GLY A 536 -14.61 44.66 13.32
N LYS A 537 -14.59 43.40 12.88
CA LYS A 537 -13.48 42.44 13.05
C LYS A 537 -12.76 42.18 11.74
N ASP A 538 -11.54 41.68 11.84
CA ASP A 538 -10.76 41.24 10.67
C ASP A 538 -11.41 40.04 9.99
N VAL A 539 -11.47 40.11 8.66
CA VAL A 539 -11.92 39.01 7.82
C VAL A 539 -10.97 37.81 7.96
N ARG A 540 -11.55 36.63 8.16
CA ARG A 540 -10.81 35.36 8.17
C ARG A 540 -10.65 34.84 6.75
N ASN A 541 -9.42 34.72 6.27
CA ASN A 541 -9.10 33.98 5.05
C ASN A 541 -9.12 32.48 5.35
N LEU A 542 -9.80 31.68 4.51
CA LEU A 542 -9.97 30.26 4.75
C LEU A 542 -8.94 29.43 3.99
N ALA A 543 -8.15 28.62 4.70
CA ALA A 543 -7.44 27.49 4.13
C ALA A 543 -8.34 26.25 4.16
N LEU A 544 -8.92 25.90 3.01
CA LEU A 544 -9.80 24.75 2.81
C LEU A 544 -9.02 23.55 2.27
N VAL A 545 -9.18 22.40 2.91
CA VAL A 545 -8.57 21.13 2.46
C VAL A 545 -9.60 20.01 2.38
N GLU A 546 -9.50 19.19 1.34
CA GLU A 546 -10.29 17.97 1.17
C GLU A 546 -9.48 16.73 1.54
N LEU A 547 -10.05 15.89 2.41
CA LEU A 547 -9.56 14.55 2.73
C LEU A 547 -10.57 13.51 2.26
N SER A 548 -10.40 13.03 1.03
CA SER A 548 -11.26 12.01 0.42
C SER A 548 -10.43 10.94 -0.29
N GLY A 549 -11.05 9.83 -0.69
CA GLY A 549 -10.36 8.73 -1.40
C GLY A 549 -9.81 9.12 -2.78
N ARG A 550 -9.91 10.38 -3.20
CA ARG A 550 -9.29 10.94 -4.41
C ARG A 550 -7.88 11.48 -4.18
N MET A 551 -7.48 11.68 -2.92
CA MET A 551 -6.17 12.23 -2.56
C MET A 551 -5.06 11.22 -2.85
N ASP A 552 -3.90 11.72 -3.30
CA ASP A 552 -2.73 10.88 -3.55
C ASP A 552 -2.17 10.35 -2.22
N SER A 553 -1.78 9.07 -2.21
CA SER A 553 -1.23 8.41 -1.02
C SER A 553 0.04 9.06 -0.48
N SER A 554 0.83 9.70 -1.35
CA SER A 554 2.07 10.39 -0.96
C SER A 554 1.83 11.71 -0.23
N GLU A 555 0.63 12.30 -0.36
CA GLU A 555 0.27 13.60 0.23
C GLU A 555 -0.41 13.45 1.57
N LEU A 556 -1.08 12.32 1.79
CA LEU A 556 -1.81 12.03 3.01
C LEU A 556 -0.95 12.21 4.28
N PRO A 557 0.28 11.65 4.38
CA PRO A 557 1.09 11.83 5.59
C PRO A 557 1.43 13.29 5.88
N ILE A 558 1.61 14.10 4.83
CA ILE A 558 1.99 15.51 4.97
C ILE A 558 0.78 16.31 5.46
N LEU A 559 -0.40 16.08 4.88
CA LEU A 559 -1.64 16.71 5.35
C LEU A 559 -1.95 16.33 6.81
N LEU A 560 -1.77 15.06 7.19
CA LEU A 560 -1.97 14.63 8.57
C LEU A 560 -1.03 15.35 9.54
N ASN A 561 0.24 15.51 9.16
CA ASN A 561 1.20 16.31 9.93
C ASN A 561 0.80 17.79 10.01
N GLN A 562 0.31 18.38 8.91
CA GLN A 562 -0.20 19.76 8.92
C GLN A 562 -1.40 19.90 9.88
N LEU A 563 -2.36 18.98 9.83
CA LEU A 563 -3.54 19.01 10.69
C LEU A 563 -3.19 18.87 12.18
N GLU A 564 -2.16 18.09 12.53
CA GLU A 564 -1.72 17.89 13.92
C GLU A 564 -0.86 19.04 14.45
N TYR A 565 0.09 19.57 13.65
CA TYR A 565 1.13 20.48 14.15
C TYR A 565 1.00 21.95 13.70
N ALA A 566 0.34 22.23 12.58
CA ALA A 566 0.18 23.61 12.07
C ALA A 566 -0.96 24.33 12.80
N LYS A 567 -0.60 25.06 13.86
CA LYS A 567 -1.52 25.82 14.71
C LYS A 567 -1.87 27.19 14.12
N ARG A 568 -2.97 27.77 14.61
CA ARG A 568 -3.40 29.16 14.33
C ARG A 568 -2.21 30.13 14.30
N GLY A 569 -2.10 30.90 13.22
CA GLY A 569 -1.04 31.90 13.01
C GLY A 569 0.26 31.34 12.43
N LYS A 570 0.38 30.03 12.21
CA LYS A 570 1.49 29.43 11.46
C LYS A 570 1.09 29.16 10.02
N ALA A 571 2.07 29.22 9.11
CA ALA A 571 1.88 28.80 7.72
C ALA A 571 1.44 27.33 7.64
N GLY A 572 0.53 27.02 6.72
CA GLY A 572 -0.04 25.67 6.54
C GLY A 572 -1.11 25.27 7.56
N CYS A 573 -1.60 26.19 8.40
CA CYS A 573 -2.73 25.92 9.30
C CYS A 573 -4.03 25.75 8.49
N VAL A 574 -4.74 24.64 8.70
CA VAL A 574 -6.02 24.35 8.01
C VAL A 574 -7.19 24.97 8.77
N ASP A 575 -8.02 25.77 8.08
CA ASP A 575 -9.22 26.37 8.65
C ASP A 575 -10.44 25.45 8.52
N VAL A 576 -10.60 24.83 7.35
CA VAL A 576 -11.72 23.93 7.05
C VAL A 576 -11.19 22.63 6.47
N LEU A 577 -11.55 21.50 7.09
CA LEU A 577 -11.27 20.16 6.59
C LEU A 577 -12.57 19.51 6.16
N LEU A 578 -12.75 19.23 4.86
CA LEU A 578 -13.90 18.48 4.37
C LEU A 578 -13.50 17.03 4.10
N THR A 579 -14.26 16.07 4.63
CA THR A 579 -13.85 14.67 4.60
C THR A 579 -15.02 13.68 4.54
N THR A 580 -14.71 12.43 4.19
CA THR A 580 -15.64 11.30 4.14
C THR A 580 -15.19 10.18 5.09
N SER A 581 -15.51 8.92 4.79
CA SER A 581 -15.12 7.76 5.59
C SER A 581 -13.62 7.63 5.82
N MET A 582 -12.77 8.25 4.98
CA MET A 582 -11.31 8.33 5.18
C MET A 582 -10.91 8.89 6.55
N PHE A 583 -11.69 9.83 7.11
CA PHE A 583 -11.44 10.37 8.45
C PHE A 583 -11.76 9.37 9.57
N GLY A 584 -12.72 8.47 9.31
CA GLY A 584 -13.13 7.43 10.25
C GLY A 584 -12.07 6.34 10.44
N THR A 585 -11.16 6.16 9.49
CA THR A 585 -10.15 5.09 9.44
C THR A 585 -8.77 5.58 9.88
N GLY A 586 -8.20 5.03 10.97
CA GLY A 586 -6.77 5.12 11.30
C GLY A 586 -6.13 6.50 11.59
N VAL A 587 -6.79 7.62 11.30
CA VAL A 587 -6.22 8.97 11.48
C VAL A 587 -6.23 9.39 12.97
N ASP A 588 -5.07 9.67 13.53
CA ASP A 588 -4.90 10.17 14.91
C ASP A 588 -4.52 11.64 14.91
N ILE A 589 -5.52 12.53 15.00
CA ILE A 589 -5.32 13.96 15.16
C ILE A 589 -5.92 14.38 16.50
N THR A 590 -5.09 14.87 17.42
CA THR A 590 -5.51 15.21 18.78
C THR A 590 -6.05 16.63 18.90
N ARG A 591 -5.72 17.49 17.93
CA ARG A 591 -5.97 18.94 17.89
C ARG A 591 -7.42 19.35 17.56
N LEU A 592 -8.22 18.48 16.94
CA LEU A 592 -9.52 18.88 16.37
C LEU A 592 -10.65 18.88 17.43
N ASN A 593 -11.39 20.00 17.54
CA ASN A 593 -12.47 20.15 18.51
C ASN A 593 -13.82 20.66 17.95
N VAL A 594 -13.95 20.91 16.65
CA VAL A 594 -15.24 21.27 16.04
C VAL A 594 -15.51 20.40 14.83
N MET A 595 -16.70 19.79 14.78
CA MET A 595 -17.12 18.94 13.68
C MET A 595 -18.56 19.21 13.30
N LEU A 596 -18.84 19.25 11.99
CA LEU A 596 -20.15 19.22 11.41
C LEU A 596 -20.34 17.91 10.62
N VAL A 597 -21.38 17.17 10.97
CA VAL A 597 -21.75 15.92 10.30
C VAL A 597 -22.91 16.20 9.34
N GLY A 598 -22.67 16.05 8.04
CA GLY A 598 -23.65 16.24 6.98
C GLY A 598 -24.53 15.01 6.78
N GLY A 599 -25.65 14.96 7.50
CA GLY A 599 -26.61 13.85 7.49
C GLY A 599 -26.16 12.68 8.37
N GLN A 600 -27.12 11.90 8.86
CA GLN A 600 -26.80 10.74 9.68
C GLN A 600 -26.01 9.71 8.86
N PRO A 601 -24.86 9.18 9.34
CA PRO A 601 -24.16 8.10 8.66
C PRO A 601 -24.98 6.82 8.49
N LYS A 602 -24.51 5.90 7.63
CA LYS A 602 -25.27 4.69 7.33
C LYS A 602 -25.36 3.73 8.51
N THR A 603 -24.30 3.66 9.32
CA THR A 603 -24.24 2.80 10.51
C THR A 603 -23.90 3.63 11.74
N THR A 604 -24.35 3.17 12.90
CA THR A 604 -24.02 3.79 14.18
C THR A 604 -22.53 3.68 14.47
N ALA A 605 -21.90 2.56 14.09
CA ALA A 605 -20.45 2.37 14.22
C ALA A 605 -19.65 3.46 13.48
N GLN A 606 -19.99 3.73 12.21
CA GLN A 606 -19.34 4.77 11.41
C GLN A 606 -19.52 6.16 12.06
N TYR A 607 -20.70 6.44 12.61
CA TYR A 607 -20.98 7.70 13.30
C TYR A 607 -20.14 7.87 14.59
N ILE A 608 -20.04 6.82 15.41
CA ILE A 608 -19.20 6.82 16.62
C ILE A 608 -17.72 7.01 16.25
N GLN A 609 -17.24 6.31 15.21
CA GLN A 609 -15.85 6.40 14.78
C GLN A 609 -15.51 7.79 14.25
N ALA A 610 -16.34 8.33 13.35
CA ALA A 610 -16.11 9.63 12.75
C ALA A 610 -16.13 10.75 13.81
N THR A 611 -17.16 10.79 14.64
CA THR A 611 -17.26 11.80 15.72
C THR A 611 -16.24 11.53 16.84
N GLY A 612 -15.78 10.29 16.95
CA GLY A 612 -14.69 9.84 17.82
C GLY A 612 -13.35 10.53 17.58
N ARG A 613 -13.13 11.05 16.37
CA ARG A 613 -11.88 11.70 15.94
C ARG A 613 -11.71 13.11 16.48
N VAL A 614 -12.80 13.77 16.90
CA VAL A 614 -12.72 15.06 17.59
C VAL A 614 -12.88 14.90 19.09
N GLY A 615 -12.27 15.82 19.83
CA GLY A 615 -12.46 15.91 21.27
C GLY A 615 -11.56 14.99 22.10
N ARG A 616 -10.40 14.58 21.57
CA ARG A 616 -9.46 13.62 22.20
C ARG A 616 -8.71 14.20 23.40
N LYS A 617 -8.21 15.43 23.27
CA LYS A 617 -7.45 16.12 24.34
C LYS A 617 -8.30 17.11 25.13
N HIS A 618 -9.18 17.82 24.43
CA HIS A 618 -10.11 18.80 25.00
C HIS A 618 -11.51 18.52 24.47
N GLY A 619 -12.56 19.02 25.12
CA GLY A 619 -13.94 18.81 24.69
C GLY A 619 -14.20 19.35 23.28
N ALA A 620 -15.03 18.66 22.51
CA ALA A 620 -15.42 19.04 21.16
C ALA A 620 -16.91 19.37 21.03
N LEU A 621 -17.23 20.25 20.08
CA LEU A 621 -18.59 20.50 19.62
C LEU A 621 -18.83 19.70 18.33
N VAL A 622 -19.84 18.83 18.34
CA VAL A 622 -20.25 18.03 17.18
C VAL A 622 -21.66 18.45 16.78
N GLY A 623 -21.75 19.27 15.73
CA GLY A 623 -23.02 19.59 15.09
C GLY A 623 -23.43 18.49 14.11
N VAL A 624 -24.68 18.07 14.14
CA VAL A 624 -25.24 17.06 13.24
C VAL A 624 -26.35 17.70 12.45
N TYR A 625 -26.08 17.94 11.17
CA TYR A 625 -27.05 18.48 10.25
C TYR A 625 -27.90 17.33 9.69
N LEU A 626 -29.17 17.25 10.09
CA LEU A 626 -30.12 16.22 9.69
C LEU A 626 -31.13 16.79 8.70
N ARG A 627 -31.33 16.12 7.57
CA ARG A 627 -32.23 16.62 6.51
C ARG A 627 -33.67 16.21 6.82
N GLY A 628 -34.55 17.17 7.10
CA GLY A 628 -35.98 16.87 7.36
C GLY A 628 -36.69 16.14 6.22
N ALA A 629 -36.26 16.34 4.97
CA ALA A 629 -36.81 15.63 3.81
C ALA A 629 -36.38 14.15 3.70
N ARG A 630 -35.38 13.70 4.48
CA ARG A 630 -34.93 12.30 4.52
C ARG A 630 -35.56 11.61 5.74
N PRO A 631 -36.45 10.62 5.58
CA PRO A 631 -37.12 9.97 6.70
C PRO A 631 -36.17 9.41 7.77
N ARG A 632 -35.03 8.86 7.34
CA ARG A 632 -33.99 8.37 8.27
C ARG A 632 -33.41 9.49 9.14
N ASP A 633 -33.04 10.60 8.53
CA ASP A 633 -32.44 11.72 9.26
C ASP A 633 -33.47 12.34 10.23
N LEU A 634 -34.74 12.39 9.82
CA LEU A 634 -35.84 12.86 10.66
C LEU A 634 -36.05 11.95 11.89
N ASP A 635 -36.10 10.62 11.71
CA ASP A 635 -36.22 9.66 12.83
C ASP A 635 -35.08 9.81 13.85
N HIS A 636 -33.85 9.99 13.35
CA HIS A 636 -32.68 10.26 14.21
C HIS A 636 -32.77 11.61 14.92
N TYR A 637 -33.36 12.63 14.30
CA TYR A 637 -33.57 13.93 14.94
C TYR A 637 -34.62 13.83 16.06
N GLU A 638 -35.75 13.19 15.80
CA GLU A 638 -36.83 13.01 16.79
C GLU A 638 -36.36 12.24 18.03
N ARG A 639 -35.41 11.30 17.86
CA ARG A 639 -34.85 10.49 18.93
C ARG A 639 -33.45 10.92 19.36
N PHE A 640 -32.98 12.10 18.96
CA PHE A 640 -31.58 12.50 19.05
C PHE A 640 -30.98 12.28 20.44
N LEU A 641 -31.64 12.75 21.50
CA LEU A 641 -31.15 12.62 22.87
C LEU A 641 -31.07 11.15 23.31
N SER A 642 -32.16 10.39 23.16
CA SER A 642 -32.20 8.96 23.53
C SER A 642 -31.18 8.13 22.75
N TYR A 643 -31.00 8.45 21.46
CA TYR A 643 -30.04 7.79 20.59
C TYR A 643 -28.61 8.03 21.08
N HIS A 644 -28.22 9.27 21.39
CA HIS A 644 -26.86 9.58 21.86
C HIS A 644 -26.57 9.03 23.27
N LEU A 645 -27.55 9.03 24.17
CA LEU A 645 -27.41 8.46 25.52
C LEU A 645 -27.21 6.94 25.51
N GLN A 646 -27.72 6.26 24.48
CA GLN A 646 -27.63 4.80 24.32
C GLN A 646 -26.88 4.40 23.04
N ILE A 647 -25.99 5.24 22.54
CA ILE A 647 -25.42 5.12 21.18
C ILE A 647 -24.79 3.75 20.91
N HIS A 648 -24.11 3.16 21.90
CA HIS A 648 -23.50 1.84 21.78
C HIS A 648 -24.51 0.68 21.65
N ARG A 649 -25.76 0.87 22.09
CA ARG A 649 -26.84 -0.12 21.94
C ARG A 649 -27.29 -0.28 20.49
N TYR A 650 -27.20 0.81 19.73
CA TYR A 650 -27.61 0.88 18.32
C TYR A 650 -26.53 0.42 17.36
N VAL A 651 -25.32 0.10 17.84
CA VAL A 651 -24.27 -0.50 17.01
C VAL A 651 -24.76 -1.84 16.46
N GLU A 652 -24.75 -1.90 15.13
CA GLU A 652 -25.19 -3.04 14.34
C GLU A 652 -24.19 -4.21 14.49
N PRO A 653 -24.66 -5.47 14.56
CA PRO A 653 -23.77 -6.62 14.54
C PRO A 653 -23.17 -6.81 13.14
N VAL A 654 -21.89 -7.18 13.09
CA VAL A 654 -21.20 -7.43 11.83
C VAL A 654 -21.64 -8.77 11.22
N THR A 655 -22.04 -8.75 9.94
CA THR A 655 -22.48 -9.94 9.20
C THR A 655 -21.45 -10.39 8.18
N VAL A 656 -21.01 -11.65 8.25
CA VAL A 656 -20.11 -12.30 7.29
C VAL A 656 -20.58 -13.75 7.05
N ARG A 657 -20.53 -14.21 5.80
CA ARG A 657 -20.95 -15.57 5.38
C ARG A 657 -19.99 -16.17 4.34
N PRO A 658 -18.80 -16.64 4.74
CA PRO A 658 -17.75 -17.06 3.82
C PRO A 658 -18.12 -18.18 2.86
N TYR A 659 -18.99 -19.10 3.26
CA TYR A 659 -19.36 -20.26 2.45
C TYR A 659 -20.70 -20.09 1.75
N SER A 660 -21.25 -18.88 1.66
CA SER A 660 -22.49 -18.67 0.89
C SER A 660 -22.33 -19.05 -0.59
N MET A 661 -23.39 -19.49 -1.26
CA MET A 661 -23.34 -19.91 -2.67
C MET A 661 -22.71 -18.84 -3.57
N ALA A 662 -23.08 -17.57 -3.39
CA ALA A 662 -22.50 -16.47 -4.15
C ALA A 662 -20.98 -16.31 -3.95
N VAL A 663 -20.43 -16.67 -2.78
CA VAL A 663 -18.98 -16.65 -2.55
C VAL A 663 -18.32 -17.87 -3.19
N LEU A 664 -18.93 -19.05 -3.08
CA LEU A 664 -18.42 -20.27 -3.71
C LEU A 664 -18.37 -20.15 -5.23
N GLU A 665 -19.43 -19.65 -5.86
CA GLU A 665 -19.49 -19.36 -7.30
C GLU A 665 -18.43 -18.33 -7.72
N ARG A 666 -18.19 -17.33 -6.88
CA ARG A 666 -17.29 -16.21 -7.17
C ARG A 666 -15.81 -16.52 -6.89
N ALA A 667 -15.50 -17.34 -5.89
CA ALA A 667 -14.15 -17.51 -5.38
C ALA A 667 -13.68 -18.96 -5.31
N GLY A 668 -14.55 -19.96 -5.50
CA GLY A 668 -14.22 -21.38 -5.37
C GLY A 668 -13.09 -21.81 -6.30
N GLY A 669 -13.21 -21.46 -7.60
CA GLY A 669 -12.17 -21.70 -8.59
C GLY A 669 -10.86 -20.95 -8.30
N PRO A 670 -10.87 -19.62 -8.15
CA PRO A 670 -9.66 -18.87 -7.77
C PRO A 670 -8.98 -19.43 -6.52
N LEU A 671 -9.75 -19.77 -5.49
CA LEU A 671 -9.20 -20.26 -4.23
C LEU A 671 -8.60 -21.68 -4.37
N SER A 672 -9.19 -22.56 -5.19
CA SER A 672 -8.60 -23.87 -5.48
C SER A 672 -7.26 -23.73 -6.20
N VAL A 673 -7.17 -22.83 -7.18
CA VAL A 673 -5.89 -22.51 -7.86
C VAL A 673 -4.88 -21.93 -6.89
N ALA A 674 -5.29 -21.04 -5.97
CA ALA A 674 -4.40 -20.53 -4.94
C ALA A 674 -3.84 -21.64 -4.04
N TRP A 675 -4.65 -22.63 -3.68
CA TRP A 675 -4.20 -23.80 -2.93
C TRP A 675 -3.21 -24.64 -3.75
N LEU A 676 -3.61 -25.08 -4.95
CA LEU A 676 -2.79 -25.95 -5.82
C LEU A 676 -1.44 -25.30 -6.15
N ARG A 677 -1.40 -24.00 -6.43
CA ARG A 677 -0.17 -23.28 -6.80
C ARG A 677 0.75 -23.05 -5.63
N ASN A 678 0.24 -22.79 -4.43
CA ASN A 678 1.06 -22.29 -3.31
C ASN A 678 1.36 -23.35 -2.24
N SER A 679 0.58 -24.43 -2.20
CA SER A 679 0.76 -25.53 -1.25
C SER A 679 2.07 -26.31 -1.49
N ARG A 680 2.71 -26.73 -0.40
CA ARG A 680 3.81 -27.72 -0.39
C ARG A 680 3.32 -29.15 -0.60
N MET A 681 2.04 -29.41 -0.29
CA MET A 681 1.42 -30.72 -0.42
C MET A 681 0.92 -30.99 -1.84
N ALA A 682 0.66 -29.95 -2.62
CA ALA A 682 0.25 -30.06 -4.02
C ALA A 682 1.47 -30.30 -4.93
N THR A 683 1.80 -31.58 -5.14
CA THR A 683 3.01 -31.99 -5.86
C THR A 683 2.75 -32.93 -7.05
N THR A 684 1.51 -33.37 -7.29
CA THR A 684 1.22 -34.28 -8.41
C THR A 684 1.58 -33.66 -9.76
N HIS A 685 1.35 -32.35 -9.91
CA HIS A 685 1.75 -31.58 -11.08
C HIS A 685 2.60 -30.36 -10.66
N PRO A 686 3.40 -29.79 -11.56
CA PRO A 686 4.16 -28.57 -11.29
C PRO A 686 3.24 -27.34 -11.30
N TRP A 687 2.23 -27.31 -10.43
CA TRP A 687 1.17 -26.30 -10.38
C TRP A 687 1.66 -24.86 -10.34
N ALA A 688 2.82 -24.62 -9.74
CA ALA A 688 3.45 -23.30 -9.71
C ALA A 688 3.81 -22.76 -11.10
N SER A 689 4.05 -23.65 -12.08
CA SER A 689 4.30 -23.27 -13.47
C SER A 689 3.07 -22.64 -14.11
N ASN A 690 3.27 -21.71 -15.03
CA ASN A 690 2.16 -21.15 -15.79
C ASN A 690 1.60 -22.14 -16.81
N ASP A 691 2.42 -23.05 -17.32
CA ASP A 691 1.98 -24.06 -18.30
C ASP A 691 1.21 -25.21 -17.64
N ALA A 692 1.17 -25.24 -16.30
CA ALA A 692 0.51 -26.29 -15.55
C ALA A 692 -1.01 -26.33 -15.73
N ALA A 693 -1.59 -25.28 -16.32
CA ALA A 693 -3.00 -25.26 -16.69
C ALA A 693 -3.35 -26.44 -17.64
N SER A 694 -2.41 -26.82 -18.50
CA SER A 694 -2.59 -27.87 -19.51
C SER A 694 -2.44 -29.31 -19.00
N HIS A 695 -2.00 -29.50 -17.75
CA HIS A 695 -1.59 -30.83 -17.29
C HIS A 695 -2.72 -31.75 -16.84
N HIS A 696 -3.97 -31.24 -16.73
CA HIS A 696 -5.14 -32.08 -16.49
C HIS A 696 -5.93 -32.27 -17.77
N VAL A 697 -6.38 -33.49 -18.04
CA VAL A 697 -7.13 -33.87 -19.25
C VAL A 697 -8.39 -34.62 -18.81
N GLU A 698 -9.50 -34.41 -19.52
CA GLU A 698 -10.74 -35.14 -19.28
C GLU A 698 -10.49 -36.67 -19.24
N GLY A 699 -10.97 -37.34 -18.19
CA GLY A 699 -10.78 -38.78 -17.97
C GLY A 699 -9.55 -39.17 -17.14
N GLN A 700 -8.65 -38.23 -16.81
CA GLN A 700 -7.61 -38.48 -15.80
C GLN A 700 -8.21 -38.46 -14.38
N PRO A 701 -7.69 -39.31 -13.46
CA PRO A 701 -8.13 -39.25 -12.07
C PRO A 701 -7.81 -37.89 -11.46
N ARG A 702 -8.75 -37.38 -10.67
CA ARG A 702 -8.59 -36.12 -9.94
C ARG A 702 -7.41 -36.23 -8.96
N PRO A 703 -6.50 -35.24 -8.91
CA PRO A 703 -5.40 -35.22 -7.96
C PRO A 703 -5.90 -35.16 -6.51
N THR A 704 -5.23 -35.89 -5.62
CA THR A 704 -5.60 -35.95 -4.18
C THR A 704 -5.48 -34.59 -3.49
N GLU A 705 -4.62 -33.70 -3.99
CA GLU A 705 -4.52 -32.35 -3.46
C GLU A 705 -5.77 -31.49 -3.69
N PHE A 706 -6.61 -31.80 -4.69
CA PHE A 706 -7.92 -31.18 -4.84
C PHE A 706 -8.93 -31.75 -3.82
N ASP A 707 -8.88 -33.05 -3.54
CA ASP A 707 -9.69 -33.66 -2.47
C ASP A 707 -9.37 -33.04 -1.12
N HIS A 708 -8.08 -32.81 -0.84
CA HIS A 708 -7.64 -32.10 0.37
C HIS A 708 -8.22 -30.68 0.44
N PHE A 709 -8.26 -29.95 -0.68
CA PHE A 709 -8.89 -28.64 -0.74
C PHE A 709 -10.40 -28.71 -0.42
N GLN A 710 -11.12 -29.66 -1.03
CA GLN A 710 -12.55 -29.84 -0.75
C GLN A 710 -12.80 -30.16 0.72
N GLN A 711 -12.02 -31.08 1.30
CA GLN A 711 -12.10 -31.42 2.73
C GLN A 711 -11.83 -30.19 3.61
N LEU A 712 -10.84 -29.36 3.26
CA LEU A 712 -10.53 -28.13 3.98
C LEU A 712 -11.73 -27.16 4.00
N ILE A 713 -12.36 -26.92 2.85
CA ILE A 713 -13.55 -26.06 2.75
C ILE A 713 -14.71 -26.65 3.57
N GLN A 714 -14.96 -27.95 3.47
CA GLN A 714 -16.04 -28.62 4.21
C GLN A 714 -15.83 -28.56 5.73
N GLN A 715 -14.62 -28.85 6.20
CA GLN A 715 -14.27 -28.76 7.62
C GLN A 715 -14.49 -27.34 8.15
N ARG A 716 -14.09 -26.32 7.38
CA ARG A 716 -14.31 -24.94 7.78
C ARG A 716 -15.77 -24.51 7.75
N ASN A 717 -16.56 -24.95 6.75
CA ASN A 717 -18.00 -24.72 6.73
C ASN A 717 -18.65 -25.36 7.97
N HIS A 718 -18.28 -26.59 8.32
CA HIS A 718 -18.79 -27.25 9.52
C HIS A 718 -18.43 -26.52 10.83
N ALA A 719 -17.28 -25.85 10.88
CA ALA A 719 -16.85 -25.06 12.02
C ALA A 719 -17.56 -23.70 12.16
N GLN A 720 -18.35 -23.27 11.17
CA GLN A 720 -19.10 -22.00 11.22
C GLN A 720 -20.20 -22.02 12.31
N PRO A 721 -20.70 -20.86 12.76
CA PRO A 721 -21.94 -20.79 13.54
C PRO A 721 -23.11 -21.46 12.79
N PRO A 722 -24.02 -22.20 13.47
CA PRO A 722 -25.09 -22.97 12.82
C PRO A 722 -25.91 -22.17 11.80
N GLU A 723 -26.24 -20.92 12.12
CA GLU A 723 -27.03 -20.02 11.26
C GLU A 723 -26.29 -19.47 10.03
N ARG A 724 -24.99 -19.77 9.91
CA ARG A 724 -24.10 -19.34 8.80
C ARG A 724 -23.56 -20.51 7.98
N ARG A 725 -23.84 -21.76 8.39
CA ARG A 725 -23.47 -22.96 7.64
C ARG A 725 -24.35 -23.07 6.40
N ILE A 726 -23.76 -23.52 5.30
CA ILE A 726 -24.54 -24.18 4.24
C ILE A 726 -24.77 -25.63 4.70
N ASP A 727 -26.01 -26.11 4.53
CA ASP A 727 -26.38 -27.48 4.86
C ASP A 727 -25.45 -28.47 4.14
N PRO A 728 -24.69 -29.31 4.87
CA PRO A 728 -23.84 -30.32 4.27
C PRO A 728 -24.63 -31.55 3.78
N ALA A 729 -25.95 -31.60 4.01
CA ALA A 729 -26.76 -32.73 3.59
C ALA A 729 -26.79 -32.88 2.05
N PRO A 730 -26.76 -34.12 1.51
CA PRO A 730 -26.83 -34.35 0.07
C PRO A 730 -28.09 -33.73 -0.56
N PRO A 731 -27.96 -33.06 -1.72
CA PRO A 731 -26.71 -32.79 -2.43
C PRO A 731 -25.86 -31.71 -1.72
N ASN A 732 -24.63 -32.05 -1.38
CA ASN A 732 -23.67 -31.15 -0.73
C ASN A 732 -23.28 -30.06 -1.73
N ALA A 733 -23.92 -28.90 -1.63
CA ALA A 733 -23.78 -27.83 -2.61
C ALA A 733 -22.33 -27.35 -2.81
N ILE A 734 -21.47 -27.47 -1.78
CA ILE A 734 -20.05 -27.14 -1.87
C ILE A 734 -19.32 -28.12 -2.78
N GLU A 735 -19.51 -29.42 -2.52
CA GLU A 735 -18.87 -30.50 -3.27
C GLU A 735 -19.34 -30.50 -4.72
N SER A 736 -20.66 -30.46 -4.94
CA SER A 736 -21.24 -30.42 -6.27
C SER A 736 -20.72 -29.25 -7.11
N LEU A 737 -20.59 -28.06 -6.52
CA LEU A 737 -20.11 -26.89 -7.25
C LEU A 737 -18.62 -26.96 -7.58
N LEU A 738 -17.80 -27.43 -6.63
CA LEU A 738 -16.36 -27.60 -6.85
C LEU A 738 -16.08 -28.72 -7.87
N ASP A 739 -16.83 -29.82 -7.82
CA ASP A 739 -16.74 -30.93 -8.78
C ASP A 739 -17.14 -30.48 -10.19
N GLN A 740 -18.25 -29.77 -10.33
CA GLN A 740 -18.67 -29.18 -11.61
C GLN A 740 -17.59 -28.24 -12.18
N GLY A 741 -16.99 -27.41 -11.32
CA GLY A 741 -15.88 -26.54 -11.72
C GLY A 741 -14.65 -27.32 -12.20
N TRP A 742 -14.34 -28.44 -11.54
CA TRP A 742 -13.24 -29.33 -11.94
C TRP A 742 -13.51 -30.05 -13.26
N GLU A 743 -14.73 -30.57 -13.46
CA GLU A 743 -15.13 -31.21 -14.72
C GLU A 743 -15.11 -30.23 -15.89
N ALA A 744 -15.65 -29.01 -15.68
CA ALA A 744 -15.60 -27.95 -16.68
C ALA A 744 -14.16 -27.58 -17.06
N TRP A 745 -13.25 -27.57 -16.07
CA TRP A 745 -11.82 -27.38 -16.33
C TRP A 745 -11.24 -28.47 -17.23
N GLY A 746 -11.52 -29.74 -16.93
CA GLY A 746 -11.06 -30.89 -17.74
C GLY A 746 -11.57 -30.85 -19.20
N GLN A 747 -12.79 -30.37 -19.42
CA GLN A 747 -13.35 -30.18 -20.77
C GLN A 747 -12.62 -29.06 -21.53
N ILE A 748 -12.34 -27.93 -20.86
CA ILE A 748 -11.61 -26.82 -21.47
C ILE A 748 -10.20 -27.27 -21.87
N THR A 749 -9.52 -28.01 -21.00
CA THR A 749 -8.16 -28.47 -21.29
C THR A 749 -8.13 -29.50 -22.41
N GLN A 750 -9.08 -30.44 -22.43
CA GLN A 750 -9.24 -31.41 -23.51
C GLN A 750 -9.52 -30.73 -24.87
N ALA A 751 -10.37 -29.71 -24.88
CA ALA A 751 -10.68 -28.95 -26.09
C ALA A 751 -9.45 -28.23 -26.64
N ALA A 752 -8.64 -27.63 -25.77
CA ALA A 752 -7.40 -26.97 -26.16
C ALA A 752 -6.32 -27.96 -26.60
N MET A 753 -6.20 -29.14 -25.99
CA MET A 753 -5.24 -30.16 -26.45
C MET A 753 -5.56 -30.75 -27.82
N ASN A 754 -6.83 -30.72 -28.25
CA ASN A 754 -7.26 -31.18 -29.57
C ASN A 754 -6.98 -30.16 -30.69
N ASP A 755 -6.49 -28.97 -30.34
CA ASP A 755 -6.08 -27.91 -31.25
C ASP A 755 -4.53 -27.88 -31.24
N ASP A 756 -3.88 -28.43 -32.27
CA ASP A 756 -2.41 -28.55 -32.34
C ASP A 756 -1.67 -27.19 -32.26
N GLU A 757 -2.38 -26.07 -32.43
CA GLU A 757 -1.85 -24.72 -32.35
C GLU A 757 -2.10 -24.03 -31.00
N ALA A 758 -2.83 -24.66 -30.07
CA ALA A 758 -3.26 -24.09 -28.80
C ALA A 758 -2.26 -24.30 -27.66
N ASP A 759 -1.71 -23.21 -27.11
CA ASP A 759 -0.87 -23.21 -25.90
C ASP A 759 -1.64 -22.59 -24.71
N MET A 760 -1.92 -23.40 -23.68
CA MET A 760 -2.66 -23.00 -22.48
C MET A 760 -1.73 -22.60 -21.34
N GLN A 761 -1.82 -21.34 -20.93
CA GLN A 761 -1.01 -20.80 -19.83
C GLN A 761 -1.89 -20.08 -18.82
N TRP A 762 -1.57 -20.25 -17.52
CA TRP A 762 -1.98 -19.33 -16.48
C TRP A 762 -1.32 -17.98 -16.74
N LYS A 763 -2.09 -16.96 -17.08
CA LYS A 763 -1.53 -15.62 -17.35
C LYS A 763 -2.19 -14.53 -16.54
N ASN A 764 -1.33 -13.63 -16.07
CA ASN A 764 -1.71 -12.25 -15.81
C ASN A 764 -1.97 -11.59 -17.17
N HIS A 765 -3.23 -11.25 -17.48
CA HIS A 765 -3.50 -10.42 -18.64
C HIS A 765 -3.10 -8.96 -18.37
N HIS A 766 -1.81 -8.67 -18.57
CA HIS A 766 -1.27 -7.31 -18.66
C HIS A 766 -0.33 -7.13 -19.86
N THR A 767 -0.29 -8.07 -20.81
CA THR A 767 0.51 -7.93 -22.03
C THR A 767 -0.38 -8.00 -23.26
N THR A 768 -0.98 -6.89 -23.67
CA THR A 768 -1.41 -6.75 -25.06
C THR A 768 -0.17 -6.60 -25.94
N GLN A 769 -0.15 -7.39 -27.02
CA GLN A 769 0.99 -7.65 -27.87
C GLN A 769 1.75 -6.39 -28.31
N ILE A 770 3.07 -6.43 -28.12
CA ILE A 770 4.02 -5.63 -28.91
C ILE A 770 4.08 -6.28 -30.29
N GLY A 771 3.41 -5.70 -31.30
CA GLY A 771 3.54 -6.16 -32.67
C GLY A 771 2.48 -5.65 -33.66
N GLY A 772 2.76 -4.51 -34.29
CA GLY A 772 2.54 -4.28 -35.73
C GLY A 772 1.13 -4.22 -36.38
N ASN A 773 0.06 -4.81 -35.83
CA ASN A 773 -1.24 -4.86 -36.53
C ASN A 773 -2.38 -4.10 -35.82
N PRO A 774 -3.30 -3.45 -36.56
CA PRO A 774 -4.45 -2.75 -35.97
C PRO A 774 -5.44 -3.74 -35.33
N PRO A 775 -6.19 -3.34 -34.29
CA PRO A 775 -7.13 -4.22 -33.61
C PRO A 775 -8.30 -4.60 -34.55
N PRO A 776 -8.81 -5.84 -34.51
CA PRO A 776 -10.00 -6.21 -35.26
C PRO A 776 -11.24 -5.45 -34.76
N THR A 777 -12.21 -5.24 -35.66
CA THR A 777 -13.44 -4.44 -35.51
C THR A 777 -14.45 -5.00 -34.50
N THR A 778 -14.16 -6.11 -33.84
CA THR A 778 -15.03 -6.78 -32.85
C THR A 778 -14.44 -6.68 -31.45
N THR A 779 -15.18 -6.09 -30.52
CA THR A 779 -14.75 -5.95 -29.12
C THR A 779 -15.20 -7.18 -28.32
N TYR A 780 -14.24 -7.97 -27.83
CA TYR A 780 -14.47 -9.14 -26.99
C TYR A 780 -14.81 -8.74 -25.54
N VAL A 781 -15.75 -9.45 -24.90
CA VAL A 781 -16.14 -9.26 -23.48
C VAL A 781 -16.35 -10.61 -22.79
N VAL A 782 -16.14 -10.65 -21.47
CA VAL A 782 -16.27 -11.85 -20.62
C VAL A 782 -17.68 -12.41 -20.66
N LEU A 783 -17.82 -13.73 -20.80
CA LEU A 783 -19.10 -14.43 -20.73
C LEU A 783 -19.73 -14.19 -19.35
N GLY A 784 -20.83 -13.44 -19.30
CA GLY A 784 -21.51 -13.04 -18.06
C GLY A 784 -21.32 -11.58 -17.63
N ASP A 785 -20.50 -10.80 -18.35
CA ASP A 785 -20.39 -9.34 -18.15
C ASP A 785 -21.70 -8.63 -18.46
N GLU A 786 -22.05 -7.60 -17.68
CA GLU A 786 -23.29 -6.84 -17.81
C GLU A 786 -23.48 -6.20 -19.21
N ARG A 787 -22.38 -5.90 -19.93
CA ARG A 787 -22.37 -5.37 -21.30
C ARG A 787 -22.67 -6.45 -22.34
N HIS A 788 -22.19 -7.68 -22.12
CA HIS A 788 -22.56 -8.84 -22.93
C HIS A 788 -24.04 -9.20 -22.73
N VAL A 789 -24.53 -9.13 -21.48
CA VAL A 789 -25.95 -9.37 -21.15
C VAL A 789 -26.87 -8.33 -21.79
N LYS A 790 -26.43 -7.07 -21.91
CA LYS A 790 -27.24 -5.97 -22.48
C LYS A 790 -27.19 -5.88 -24.02
N HIS A 791 -26.08 -6.25 -24.65
CA HIS A 791 -25.87 -6.10 -26.10
C HIS A 791 -25.15 -7.31 -26.74
N PRO A 792 -25.82 -8.49 -26.79
CA PRO A 792 -25.21 -9.74 -27.24
C PRO A 792 -24.78 -9.71 -28.72
N ASP A 793 -25.44 -8.90 -29.56
CA ASP A 793 -25.21 -8.87 -31.01
C ASP A 793 -23.98 -8.04 -31.42
N GLN A 794 -23.48 -7.19 -30.51
CA GLN A 794 -22.33 -6.29 -30.74
C GLN A 794 -21.03 -6.82 -30.12
N HIS A 795 -21.14 -7.89 -29.33
CA HIS A 795 -20.11 -8.34 -28.40
C HIS A 795 -20.03 -9.86 -28.43
N GLN A 796 -19.00 -10.41 -29.07
CA GLN A 796 -18.76 -11.85 -29.03
C GLN A 796 -18.19 -12.26 -27.67
N ALA A 797 -18.78 -13.31 -27.09
CA ALA A 797 -18.24 -13.97 -25.91
C ALA A 797 -16.89 -14.60 -26.24
N ALA A 798 -15.83 -14.06 -25.68
CA ALA A 798 -14.53 -14.71 -25.64
C ALA A 798 -14.06 -14.73 -24.18
N TYR A 799 -13.39 -15.82 -23.79
CA TYR A 799 -12.62 -15.84 -22.55
C TYR A 799 -11.37 -14.99 -22.75
N SER A 800 -11.53 -13.68 -22.56
CA SER A 800 -10.53 -12.66 -22.87
C SER A 800 -10.85 -11.34 -22.15
N PRO A 801 -9.95 -10.34 -22.10
CA PRO A 801 -9.25 -9.94 -20.89
C PRO A 801 -9.46 -8.46 -20.63
N SER A 802 -10.71 -8.04 -20.72
CA SER A 802 -11.10 -6.63 -20.57
C SER A 802 -11.11 -6.17 -19.10
N TYR A 803 -10.72 -7.04 -18.17
CA TYR A 803 -10.58 -6.75 -16.76
C TYR A 803 -9.17 -7.05 -16.28
N ALA A 804 -8.59 -6.06 -15.60
CA ALA A 804 -7.36 -6.23 -14.83
C ALA A 804 -7.52 -7.43 -13.89
N THR A 805 -6.43 -8.17 -13.69
CA THR A 805 -6.40 -9.20 -12.65
C THR A 805 -6.88 -8.57 -11.34
N PRO A 806 -7.76 -9.20 -10.55
CA PRO A 806 -8.31 -8.56 -9.38
C PRO A 806 -7.18 -8.18 -8.40
N ASN A 807 -6.86 -6.89 -8.36
CA ASN A 807 -5.95 -6.30 -7.39
C ASN A 807 -6.64 -6.03 -6.05
N SER A 808 -7.91 -6.43 -5.93
CA SER A 808 -8.76 -6.30 -4.77
C SER A 808 -9.74 -7.46 -4.66
N LEU A 809 -9.99 -7.92 -3.43
CA LEU A 809 -11.05 -8.88 -3.11
C LEU A 809 -12.45 -8.33 -3.45
N ARG A 810 -12.58 -7.00 -3.59
CA ARG A 810 -13.82 -6.33 -4.01
C ARG A 810 -14.12 -6.52 -5.49
N THR A 811 -13.11 -6.87 -6.29
CA THR A 811 -13.19 -7.02 -7.74
C THR A 811 -12.86 -8.43 -8.19
N VAL A 812 -12.68 -9.39 -7.28
CA VAL A 812 -12.49 -10.81 -7.63
C VAL A 812 -13.76 -11.29 -8.30
N ASP A 813 -13.82 -11.31 -9.62
CA ASP A 813 -14.93 -11.96 -10.33
C ASP A 813 -14.67 -13.47 -10.41
N SER A 814 -15.70 -14.26 -10.73
CA SER A 814 -15.70 -15.73 -10.83
C SER A 814 -14.75 -16.30 -11.90
N THR A 815 -13.85 -15.50 -12.45
CA THR A 815 -13.06 -15.84 -13.62
C THR A 815 -11.56 -15.84 -13.29
N THR A 816 -11.06 -16.98 -12.82
CA THR A 816 -9.68 -17.36 -13.17
C THR A 816 -9.74 -17.87 -14.60
N GLY A 817 -9.21 -17.10 -15.55
CA GLY A 817 -9.23 -17.46 -16.98
C GLY A 817 -7.97 -18.19 -17.42
N VAL A 818 -8.09 -18.97 -18.50
CA VAL A 818 -6.97 -19.56 -19.26
C VAL A 818 -6.92 -18.84 -20.60
N GLU A 819 -5.73 -18.41 -21.03
CA GLU A 819 -5.54 -17.93 -22.39
C GLU A 819 -5.08 -19.10 -23.26
N VAL A 820 -5.81 -19.34 -24.35
CA VAL A 820 -5.37 -20.24 -25.42
C VAL A 820 -4.67 -19.40 -26.47
N ARG A 821 -3.34 -19.53 -26.59
CA ARG A 821 -2.59 -18.90 -27.69
C ARG A 821 -2.69 -19.78 -28.93
N ARG A 822 -3.18 -19.23 -30.04
CA ARG A 822 -2.98 -19.80 -31.39
C ARG A 822 -1.78 -19.13 -32.04
N ASN A 823 -0.93 -19.92 -32.70
CA ASN A 823 0.19 -19.41 -33.48
C ASN A 823 -0.31 -18.95 -34.86
N ASP A 824 -0.87 -17.74 -34.96
CA ASP A 824 -0.95 -16.97 -36.23
C ASP A 824 -1.19 -15.47 -35.98
#